data_AF-A0AA35TAW2-F1
#
_entry.id   AF-A0AA35TAW2-F1
#
_cell.length_a   1.000
_cell.length_b   1.000
_cell.length_c   1.000
_cell.angle_alpha   90.00
_cell.angle_beta   90.00
_cell.angle_gamma   90.00
#
_symmetry.space_group_name_H-M   'P 1'
#
loop_
_entity.id
_entity.type
_entity.pdbx_description
1 polymer ?
#
loop_
_entity_poly.entity_id
_entity_poly.type
_entity_poly.pdbx_seq_one_letter_code
_entity_poly.pdbx_strand_id
1 'polypeptide(L)'
;MEIEGSQAPSHCLVPDHRNHNYDLVPKVFPKQEKVIVDSLKPVEEQIATFERAAESFDTRCAAVAEQKTAVVAEIRTAMAKLRQALEARETELVGQAEQTAQQKLKTLAAQRDGFELQLGQLRSCQDFVEESRRSFKPDTLALAEQADMKFAHSLPELVKTCQQFGKVYQCPEMYQASGEGIKVAMRGQTAAISIQAFDREGEAYLRPVDNLRCELVASDGSSRVSGTVNRRNQNIYDISYQPRVTGEHHLYILVEEQPILNSPFTVTVLPNFTAPANIIGHLKGPYGVAARERGEVVVVENDRHRVSIISINGRKRSFGTFGLVGPGRFKEPSRIAIDSGGNILVTDQDNHRIQQFSSAGKFLRTVGTQGSRPLQFQSPDGIAVHPLTGKVIQVFTFSGVYLRQFGKKGEGEGELNGPVSIAIDSGNVVYVGEYGNDDRISIFSTDGEFIKSFGKGPVEFSCPYGLAVDKKGTLIDRTLKMYIGGSQKRPDAPYCRPVRGASGGVVGQVAEGNRKDIREAVEAAHKAAPGWGKRAAHNRAQIVYYIAENLELRHREVAQRIADMTGRQYEDCKKEVDLSIRRLFYWGAYADKFGGTVQETTLYGATVRINEPVGVIGIACPDQFPLLAFVSLFAPAVVRGNTVVIVPSETAPLSATDLYQVFDTSDLPGGVVNVITGSRDHLTKYLAEHQDVEAMWYFGSAEGCKFVETASCGNVKRSWVNYGLSRDWISMEQGQGEEFLYHATEVKNIWLPMGEIFAN
;
A
#
# COMPACT_ATOMS: atom_id res chain seq x y z
N MET A 1 44.92 25.72 -31.73
CA MET A 1 46.26 26.24 -32.07
C MET A 1 46.52 27.39 -31.13
N GLU A 2 47.66 27.36 -30.45
CA GLU A 2 48.10 28.48 -29.60
C GLU A 2 48.60 29.62 -30.49
N ILE A 3 48.46 30.85 -29.99
CA ILE A 3 49.14 32.02 -30.50
C ILE A 3 49.83 32.66 -29.29
N GLU A 4 51.10 32.33 -29.09
CA GLU A 4 51.95 33.07 -28.16
C GLU A 4 52.14 34.50 -28.64
N GLY A 5 52.38 35.42 -27.70
CA GLY A 5 52.25 36.86 -27.96
C GLY A 5 53.33 37.44 -28.87
N SER A 6 52.93 38.38 -29.72
CA SER A 6 53.84 39.32 -30.37
C SER A 6 53.89 40.64 -29.60
N GLN A 7 55.08 41.03 -29.16
CA GLN A 7 55.34 42.37 -28.63
C GLN A 7 55.18 43.39 -29.77
N ALA A 8 54.57 44.55 -29.49
CA ALA A 8 54.43 45.61 -30.48
C ALA A 8 55.82 46.21 -30.84
N PRO A 9 56.26 46.17 -32.11
CA PRO A 9 57.51 46.81 -32.51
C PRO A 9 57.33 48.33 -32.53
N SER A 10 58.17 49.04 -31.78
CA SER A 10 58.26 50.51 -31.84
C SER A 10 58.74 50.98 -33.22
N HIS A 11 58.25 52.15 -33.65
CA HIS A 11 58.60 52.87 -34.89
C HIS A 11 59.95 52.53 -35.54
N CYS A 12 59.90 51.91 -36.72
CA CYS A 12 60.99 51.96 -37.70
C CYS A 12 60.61 52.93 -38.83
N LEU A 13 61.55 53.76 -39.27
CA LEU A 13 61.39 54.58 -40.47
C LEU A 13 62.13 53.95 -41.66
N VAL A 14 61.76 54.38 -42.87
CA VAL A 14 62.05 53.68 -44.13
C VAL A 14 63.54 53.37 -44.46
N PRO A 15 64.57 54.13 -44.02
CA PRO A 15 65.96 53.87 -44.44
C PRO A 15 66.54 52.49 -44.11
N ASP A 16 66.10 51.84 -43.03
CA ASP A 16 66.85 50.73 -42.41
C ASP A 16 66.50 49.31 -42.91
N HIS A 17 65.59 49.18 -43.89
CA HIS A 17 65.12 47.88 -44.40
C HIS A 17 66.09 47.10 -45.30
N ARG A 18 67.42 47.24 -45.15
CA ARG A 18 68.41 46.52 -45.98
C ARG A 18 68.49 45.01 -45.71
N ASN A 19 68.02 44.52 -44.57
CA ASN A 19 68.10 43.10 -44.16
C ASN A 19 66.74 42.43 -43.89
N HIS A 20 65.62 43.05 -44.26
CA HIS A 20 64.29 42.45 -44.06
C HIS A 20 63.83 41.72 -45.32
N ASN A 21 63.38 40.47 -45.17
CA ASN A 21 62.78 39.70 -46.27
C ASN A 21 61.28 39.98 -46.32
N TYR A 22 60.82 40.78 -47.28
CA TYR A 22 59.42 41.21 -47.41
C TYR A 22 58.84 40.86 -48.79
N ASP A 23 57.69 40.20 -48.79
CA ASP A 23 56.91 39.96 -50.01
C ASP A 23 55.97 41.13 -50.30
N LEU A 24 55.93 41.57 -51.56
CA LEU A 24 55.09 42.69 -51.98
C LEU A 24 53.61 42.26 -52.02
N VAL A 25 52.74 43.04 -51.37
CA VAL A 25 51.29 42.78 -51.22
C VAL A 25 50.59 42.24 -52.48
N PRO A 26 50.84 42.76 -53.71
CA PRO A 26 50.20 42.23 -54.94
C PRO A 26 50.49 40.75 -55.26
N LYS A 27 51.56 40.15 -54.70
CA LYS A 27 51.87 38.71 -54.85
C LYS A 27 51.18 37.83 -53.79
N VAL A 28 50.81 38.41 -52.65
CA VAL A 28 50.24 37.69 -51.50
C VAL A 28 48.71 37.68 -51.57
N PHE A 29 48.11 38.80 -51.99
CA PHE A 29 46.66 38.98 -52.04
C PHE A 29 45.91 37.84 -52.78
N PRO A 30 46.30 37.42 -54.02
CA PRO A 30 45.56 36.37 -54.74
C PRO A 30 45.67 34.98 -54.09
N LYS A 31 46.71 34.74 -53.27
CA LYS A 31 46.85 33.50 -52.50
C LYS A 31 45.94 33.50 -51.27
N GLN A 32 45.86 34.62 -50.56
CA GLN A 32 44.98 34.75 -49.39
C GLN A 32 43.50 34.77 -49.78
N GLU A 33 43.15 35.49 -50.86
CA GLU A 33 41.81 35.49 -51.46
C GLU A 33 41.33 34.06 -51.78
N LYS A 34 42.16 33.26 -52.47
CA LYS A 34 41.84 31.87 -52.76
C LYS A 34 41.66 31.02 -51.49
N VAL A 35 42.52 31.18 -50.48
CA VAL A 35 42.40 30.44 -49.21
C VAL A 35 41.09 30.79 -48.48
N ILE A 36 40.66 32.05 -48.52
CA ILE A 36 39.37 32.48 -47.93
C ILE A 36 38.20 31.85 -48.70
N VAL A 37 38.20 31.90 -50.03
CA VAL A 37 37.14 31.31 -50.87
C VAL A 37 37.07 29.78 -50.73
N ASP A 38 38.21 29.08 -50.70
CA ASP A 38 38.24 27.64 -50.46
C ASP A 38 37.85 27.27 -49.01
N SER A 39 37.96 28.19 -48.05
CA SER A 39 37.49 28.01 -46.66
C SER A 39 36.00 28.31 -46.45
N LEU A 40 35.35 29.05 -47.35
CA LEU A 40 33.92 29.38 -47.26
C LEU A 40 33.00 28.22 -47.69
N LYS A 41 33.41 27.43 -48.68
CA LYS A 41 32.65 26.26 -49.19
C LYS A 41 32.11 25.30 -48.11
N PRO A 42 32.91 24.83 -47.13
CA PRO A 42 32.39 23.96 -46.07
C PRO A 42 31.40 24.68 -45.12
N VAL A 43 31.41 26.02 -45.05
CA VAL A 43 30.41 26.81 -44.31
C VAL A 43 29.10 26.89 -45.09
N GLU A 44 29.17 27.08 -46.40
CA GLU A 44 28.00 27.05 -47.31
C GLU A 44 27.32 25.67 -47.29
N GLU A 45 28.09 24.58 -47.34
CA GLU A 45 27.58 23.20 -47.18
C GLU A 45 26.95 22.94 -45.81
N GLN A 46 27.47 23.55 -44.73
CA GLN A 46 26.87 23.48 -43.41
C GLN A 46 25.54 24.26 -43.33
N ILE A 47 25.47 25.48 -43.88
CA ILE A 47 24.25 26.28 -43.94
C ILE A 47 23.14 25.50 -44.66
N ALA A 48 23.43 25.01 -45.88
CA ALA A 48 22.50 24.19 -46.65
C ALA A 48 22.15 22.84 -45.97
N THR A 49 22.85 22.44 -44.92
CA THR A 49 22.51 21.26 -44.09
C THR A 49 21.65 21.65 -42.89
N PHE A 50 21.87 22.81 -42.27
CA PHE A 50 21.01 23.35 -41.21
C PHE A 50 19.63 23.77 -41.74
N GLU A 51 19.54 24.34 -42.94
CA GLU A 51 18.27 24.72 -43.58
C GLU A 51 17.35 23.50 -43.77
N ARG A 52 17.86 22.42 -44.39
CA ARG A 52 17.14 21.15 -44.53
C ARG A 52 16.78 20.51 -43.17
N ALA A 53 17.60 20.72 -42.14
CA ALA A 53 17.28 20.26 -40.78
C ALA A 53 16.14 21.07 -40.14
N ALA A 54 16.04 22.38 -40.43
CA ALA A 54 14.94 23.24 -39.98
C ALA A 54 13.61 22.85 -40.65
N GLU A 55 13.59 22.68 -41.98
CA GLU A 55 12.41 22.19 -42.71
C GLU A 55 11.92 20.82 -42.19
N SER A 56 12.87 19.93 -41.86
CA SER A 56 12.58 18.63 -41.22
C SER A 56 12.08 18.76 -39.78
N PHE A 57 12.35 19.88 -39.11
CA PHE A 57 11.84 20.16 -37.76
C PHE A 57 10.42 20.73 -37.82
N ASP A 58 10.16 21.70 -38.70
CA ASP A 58 8.84 22.32 -38.87
C ASP A 58 7.78 21.32 -39.33
N THR A 59 8.12 20.44 -40.28
CA THR A 59 7.25 19.34 -40.71
C THR A 59 6.92 18.36 -39.57
N ARG A 60 7.86 18.11 -38.65
CA ARG A 60 7.62 17.31 -37.44
C ARG A 60 6.77 18.05 -36.40
N CYS A 61 6.97 19.35 -36.23
CA CYS A 61 6.13 20.20 -35.37
C CYS A 61 4.67 20.22 -35.85
N ALA A 62 4.44 20.32 -37.15
CA ALA A 62 3.11 20.22 -37.75
C ALA A 62 2.43 18.87 -37.47
N ALA A 63 3.13 17.76 -37.70
CA ALA A 63 2.61 16.42 -37.43
C ALA A 63 2.27 16.19 -35.94
N VAL A 64 3.07 16.72 -35.01
CA VAL A 64 2.79 16.67 -33.57
C VAL A 64 1.57 17.53 -33.19
N ALA A 65 1.35 18.68 -33.86
CA ALA A 65 0.18 19.50 -33.65
C ALA A 65 -1.12 18.81 -34.13
N GLU A 66 -1.08 18.09 -35.26
CA GLU A 66 -2.20 17.29 -35.76
C GLU A 66 -2.47 16.05 -34.86
N GLN A 67 -1.42 15.35 -34.42
CA GLN A 67 -1.59 14.24 -33.48
C GLN A 67 -2.20 14.72 -32.14
N LYS A 68 -1.84 15.91 -31.68
CA LYS A 68 -2.43 16.55 -30.49
C LYS A 68 -3.92 16.83 -30.66
N THR A 69 -4.38 17.35 -31.80
CA THR A 69 -5.81 17.63 -32.01
C THR A 69 -6.63 16.35 -32.10
N ALA A 70 -6.10 15.30 -32.75
CA ALA A 70 -6.72 13.98 -32.80
C ALA A 70 -6.91 13.38 -31.38
N VAL A 71 -5.85 13.30 -30.58
CA VAL A 71 -5.90 12.74 -29.21
C VAL A 71 -6.85 13.55 -28.31
N VAL A 72 -6.89 14.88 -28.43
CA VAL A 72 -7.85 15.72 -27.68
C VAL A 72 -9.30 15.45 -28.10
N ALA A 73 -9.57 15.15 -29.37
CA ALA A 73 -10.90 14.77 -29.84
C ALA A 73 -11.34 13.38 -29.32
N GLU A 74 -10.42 12.41 -29.29
CA GLU A 74 -10.68 11.09 -28.69
C GLU A 74 -11.00 11.20 -27.19
N ILE A 75 -10.18 11.93 -26.43
CA ILE A 75 -10.40 12.16 -24.99
C ILE A 75 -11.77 12.83 -24.73
N ARG A 76 -12.13 13.86 -25.50
CA ARG A 76 -13.45 14.51 -25.39
C ARG A 76 -14.59 13.53 -25.67
N THR A 77 -14.45 12.67 -26.67
CA THR A 77 -15.44 11.65 -27.04
C THR A 77 -15.58 10.58 -25.96
N ALA A 78 -14.48 10.13 -25.36
CA ALA A 78 -14.48 9.18 -24.25
C ALA A 78 -15.13 9.77 -22.99
N MET A 79 -14.79 11.02 -22.64
CA MET A 79 -15.37 11.73 -21.49
C MET A 79 -16.88 11.96 -21.64
N ALA A 80 -17.37 12.23 -22.86
CA ALA A 80 -18.80 12.35 -23.13
C ALA A 80 -19.55 11.02 -22.88
N LYS A 81 -19.00 9.90 -23.37
CA LYS A 81 -19.57 8.55 -23.13
C LYS A 81 -19.57 8.19 -21.64
N LEU A 82 -18.50 8.52 -20.91
CA LEU A 82 -18.41 8.28 -19.47
C LEU A 82 -19.45 9.07 -18.66
N ARG A 83 -19.71 10.34 -19.00
CA ARG A 83 -20.77 11.13 -18.36
C ARG A 83 -22.16 10.54 -18.61
N GLN A 84 -22.48 10.22 -19.86
CA GLN A 84 -23.77 9.60 -20.22
C GLN A 84 -23.99 8.26 -19.51
N ALA A 85 -22.94 7.45 -19.33
CA ALA A 85 -23.00 6.21 -18.55
C ALA A 85 -23.20 6.47 -17.04
N LEU A 86 -22.60 7.54 -16.49
CA LEU A 86 -22.79 7.94 -15.09
C LEU A 86 -24.23 8.41 -14.83
N GLU A 87 -24.75 9.31 -15.65
CA GLU A 87 -26.11 9.86 -15.57
C GLU A 87 -27.18 8.76 -15.69
N ALA A 88 -26.97 7.80 -16.59
CA ALA A 88 -27.84 6.63 -16.71
C ALA A 88 -27.80 5.74 -15.44
N ARG A 89 -26.61 5.52 -14.86
CA ARG A 89 -26.44 4.70 -13.66
C ARG A 89 -26.96 5.38 -12.40
N GLU A 90 -26.84 6.70 -12.30
CA GLU A 90 -27.45 7.51 -11.25
C GLU A 90 -28.97 7.37 -11.28
N THR A 91 -29.58 7.54 -12.46
CA THR A 91 -31.03 7.37 -12.67
C THR A 91 -31.51 5.97 -12.27
N GLU A 92 -30.76 4.93 -12.63
CA GLU A 92 -31.05 3.54 -12.27
C GLU A 92 -30.99 3.31 -10.74
N LEU A 93 -29.94 3.81 -10.08
CA LEU A 93 -29.74 3.63 -8.64
C LEU A 93 -30.77 4.41 -7.80
N VAL A 94 -31.16 5.61 -8.23
CA VAL A 94 -32.25 6.38 -7.59
C VAL A 94 -33.57 5.61 -7.69
N GLY A 95 -33.92 5.09 -8.88
CA GLY A 95 -35.12 4.27 -9.05
C GLY A 95 -35.13 2.99 -8.18
N GLN A 96 -33.98 2.33 -8.05
CA GLN A 96 -33.84 1.16 -7.15
C GLN A 96 -34.00 1.55 -5.66
N ALA A 97 -33.48 2.71 -5.25
CA ALA A 97 -33.65 3.22 -3.89
C ALA A 97 -35.13 3.58 -3.59
N GLU A 98 -35.82 4.26 -4.51
CA GLU A 98 -37.25 4.57 -4.38
C GLU A 98 -38.12 3.31 -4.32
N GLN A 99 -37.87 2.33 -5.18
CA GLN A 99 -38.61 1.06 -5.18
C GLN A 99 -38.39 0.29 -3.86
N THR A 100 -37.16 0.26 -3.35
CA THR A 100 -36.82 -0.35 -2.05
C THR A 100 -37.52 0.38 -0.90
N ALA A 101 -37.58 1.72 -0.93
CA ALA A 101 -38.27 2.51 0.08
C ALA A 101 -39.79 2.25 0.08
N GLN A 102 -40.42 2.21 -1.10
CA GLN A 102 -41.84 1.89 -1.24
C GLN A 102 -42.18 0.48 -0.73
N GLN A 103 -41.33 -0.52 -1.04
CA GLN A 103 -41.50 -1.89 -0.52
C GLN A 103 -41.38 -1.95 1.01
N LYS A 104 -40.38 -1.28 1.60
CA LYS A 104 -40.22 -1.22 3.06
C LYS A 104 -41.38 -0.50 3.75
N LEU A 105 -41.86 0.61 3.20
CA LEU A 105 -43.04 1.32 3.71
C LEU A 105 -44.30 0.45 3.65
N LYS A 106 -44.51 -0.31 2.57
CA LYS A 106 -45.64 -1.25 2.46
C LYS A 106 -45.57 -2.37 3.50
N THR A 107 -44.38 -2.92 3.76
CA THR A 107 -44.17 -3.94 4.79
C THR A 107 -44.40 -3.39 6.20
N LEU A 108 -43.90 -2.19 6.51
CA LEU A 108 -44.12 -1.52 7.79
C LEU A 108 -45.60 -1.17 8.03
N ALA A 109 -46.35 -0.78 6.99
CA ALA A 109 -47.79 -0.58 7.08
C ALA A 109 -48.52 -1.88 7.44
N ALA A 110 -48.23 -2.99 6.74
CA ALA A 110 -48.83 -4.29 7.04
C ALA A 110 -48.49 -4.79 8.47
N GLN A 111 -47.28 -4.50 8.96
CA GLN A 111 -46.89 -4.80 10.35
C GLN A 111 -47.65 -3.94 11.37
N ARG A 112 -47.79 -2.63 11.14
CA ARG A 112 -48.62 -1.74 11.97
C ARG A 112 -50.06 -2.26 12.06
N ASP A 113 -50.68 -2.56 10.92
CA ASP A 113 -52.08 -2.98 10.85
C ASP A 113 -52.29 -4.32 11.60
N GLY A 114 -51.30 -5.21 11.55
CA GLY A 114 -51.26 -6.43 12.36
C GLY A 114 -51.14 -6.17 13.87
N PHE A 115 -50.32 -5.19 14.28
CA PHE A 115 -50.22 -4.79 15.69
C PHE A 115 -51.49 -4.09 16.20
N GLU A 116 -52.14 -3.24 15.39
CA GLU A 116 -53.42 -2.61 15.75
C GLU A 116 -54.52 -3.66 15.97
N LEU A 117 -54.58 -4.70 15.14
CA LEU A 117 -55.51 -5.83 15.32
C LEU A 117 -55.25 -6.58 16.64
N GLN A 118 -53.99 -6.88 16.98
CA GLN A 118 -53.63 -7.53 18.26
C GLN A 118 -53.94 -6.63 19.47
N LEU A 119 -53.72 -5.32 19.36
CA LEU A 119 -54.01 -4.35 20.42
C LEU A 119 -55.52 -4.20 20.65
N GLY A 120 -56.34 -4.28 19.59
CA GLY A 120 -57.80 -4.38 19.69
C GLY A 120 -58.29 -5.65 20.40
N GLN A 121 -57.68 -6.81 20.08
CA GLN A 121 -57.97 -8.08 20.77
C GLN A 121 -57.63 -8.01 22.27
N LEU A 122 -56.46 -7.46 22.62
CA LEU A 122 -56.05 -7.27 24.02
C LEU A 122 -57.00 -6.35 24.81
N ARG A 123 -57.53 -5.29 24.19
CA ARG A 123 -58.55 -4.43 24.82
C ARG A 123 -59.85 -5.19 25.10
N SER A 124 -60.36 -5.94 24.13
CA SER A 124 -61.56 -6.77 24.33
C SER A 124 -61.38 -7.81 25.46
N CYS A 125 -60.16 -8.36 25.61
CA CYS A 125 -59.82 -9.22 26.73
C CYS A 125 -59.76 -8.47 28.09
N GLN A 126 -59.26 -7.22 28.12
CA GLN A 126 -59.32 -6.38 29.33
C GLN A 126 -60.77 -6.09 29.72
N ASP A 127 -61.59 -5.65 28.77
CA ASP A 127 -63.00 -5.30 29.01
C ASP A 127 -63.78 -6.50 29.59
N PHE A 128 -63.60 -7.69 28.99
CA PHE A 128 -64.19 -8.94 29.47
C PHE A 128 -63.74 -9.32 30.90
N VAL A 129 -62.46 -9.11 31.24
CA VAL A 129 -61.93 -9.38 32.59
C VAL A 129 -62.45 -8.36 33.61
N GLU A 130 -62.57 -7.08 33.24
CA GLU A 130 -63.16 -6.06 34.12
C GLU A 130 -64.66 -6.29 34.36
N GLU A 131 -65.42 -6.69 33.33
CA GLU A 131 -66.84 -7.04 33.44
C GLU A 131 -67.07 -8.32 34.26
N SER A 132 -66.23 -9.34 34.07
CA SER A 132 -66.18 -10.53 34.91
C SER A 132 -65.88 -10.19 36.38
N ARG A 133 -65.00 -9.21 36.65
CA ARG A 133 -64.69 -8.76 38.00
C ARG A 133 -65.83 -7.97 38.66
N ARG A 134 -66.70 -7.32 37.88
CA ARG A 134 -67.88 -6.57 38.38
C ARG A 134 -69.08 -7.47 38.69
N SER A 135 -69.16 -8.64 38.07
CA SER A 135 -70.31 -9.57 38.17
C SER A 135 -70.12 -10.69 39.22
N PHE A 136 -68.92 -10.85 39.77
CA PHE A 136 -68.60 -11.91 40.73
C PHE A 136 -69.26 -11.72 42.11
N LYS A 137 -69.86 -12.77 42.68
CA LYS A 137 -70.37 -12.83 44.07
C LYS A 137 -69.90 -14.13 44.75
N PRO A 138 -69.67 -14.16 46.09
CA PRO A 138 -68.89 -15.24 46.70
C PRO A 138 -69.69 -16.50 47.10
N ASP A 139 -71.00 -16.37 47.33
CA ASP A 139 -71.73 -17.29 48.24
C ASP A 139 -72.54 -18.42 47.56
N THR A 140 -72.23 -18.77 46.30
CA THR A 140 -72.96 -19.83 45.56
C THR A 140 -72.04 -20.93 45.04
N LEU A 141 -71.53 -21.76 45.94
CA LEU A 141 -70.85 -23.02 45.58
C LEU A 141 -71.11 -24.13 46.62
N ALA A 142 -72.39 -24.49 46.78
CA ALA A 142 -72.82 -25.67 47.51
C ALA A 142 -73.79 -26.48 46.63
N LEU A 143 -73.46 -27.77 46.43
CA LEU A 143 -74.29 -28.81 45.78
C LEU A 143 -74.80 -28.50 44.35
N ALA A 144 -73.99 -28.88 43.37
CA ALA A 144 -74.41 -29.11 41.99
C ALA A 144 -73.71 -30.35 41.40
N GLU A 145 -73.81 -31.49 42.09
CA GLU A 145 -73.60 -32.78 41.40
C GLU A 145 -74.69 -32.93 40.32
N GLN A 146 -74.32 -33.47 39.15
CA GLN A 146 -75.20 -33.61 37.97
C GLN A 146 -75.62 -32.31 37.26
N ALA A 147 -74.65 -31.42 37.01
CA ALA A 147 -74.64 -30.62 35.77
C ALA A 147 -73.29 -30.79 35.06
N ASP A 148 -73.26 -31.34 33.83
CA ASP A 148 -72.02 -31.52 33.05
C ASP A 148 -71.54 -30.21 32.38
N MET A 149 -71.64 -29.09 33.12
CA MET A 149 -70.95 -27.85 32.78
C MET A 149 -69.48 -27.98 33.17
N LYS A 150 -68.72 -28.63 32.30
CA LYS A 150 -67.27 -28.71 32.38
C LYS A 150 -66.70 -27.28 32.43
N PHE A 151 -66.04 -26.93 33.53
CA PHE A 151 -65.02 -25.88 33.54
C PHE A 151 -63.78 -26.38 32.78
N ALA A 152 -63.97 -26.64 31.48
CA ALA A 152 -62.94 -27.04 30.53
C ALA A 152 -62.15 -25.79 30.10
N HIS A 153 -61.33 -25.28 31.01
CA HIS A 153 -59.87 -25.35 30.92
C HIS A 153 -59.28 -24.69 32.16
N SER A 154 -58.10 -25.14 32.57
CA SER A 154 -57.59 -24.89 33.92
C SER A 154 -57.14 -23.43 34.10
N LEU A 155 -57.26 -22.87 35.31
CA LEU A 155 -56.64 -21.56 35.60
C LEU A 155 -55.12 -21.54 35.27
N PRO A 156 -54.34 -22.61 35.55
CA PRO A 156 -52.99 -22.77 35.03
C PRO A 156 -52.84 -22.67 33.49
N GLU A 157 -53.80 -23.17 32.70
CA GLU A 157 -53.83 -22.95 31.24
C GLU A 157 -54.15 -21.50 30.90
N LEU A 158 -55.16 -20.88 31.52
CA LEU A 158 -55.49 -19.47 31.29
C LEU A 158 -54.30 -18.55 31.64
N VAL A 159 -53.63 -18.83 32.75
CA VAL A 159 -52.39 -18.13 33.17
C VAL A 159 -51.24 -18.40 32.19
N LYS A 160 -51.07 -19.63 31.67
CA LYS A 160 -50.12 -19.93 30.59
C LYS A 160 -50.45 -19.15 29.31
N THR A 161 -51.72 -19.06 28.94
CA THR A 161 -52.19 -18.30 27.76
C THR A 161 -51.90 -16.82 27.95
N CYS A 162 -52.21 -16.23 29.11
CA CYS A 162 -51.82 -14.85 29.44
C CYS A 162 -50.30 -14.64 29.55
N GLN A 163 -49.51 -15.67 29.90
CA GLN A 163 -48.03 -15.63 29.86
C GLN A 163 -47.44 -15.83 28.45
N GLN A 164 -48.24 -16.30 27.49
CA GLN A 164 -47.87 -16.41 26.07
C GLN A 164 -48.33 -15.19 25.28
N PHE A 165 -49.54 -14.68 25.52
CA PHE A 165 -50.06 -13.41 25.02
C PHE A 165 -49.37 -12.22 25.72
N GLY A 166 -48.15 -11.96 25.26
CA GLY A 166 -47.22 -10.99 25.83
C GLY A 166 -45.78 -11.23 25.39
N LYS A 167 -45.45 -12.45 24.95
CA LYS A 167 -44.19 -12.73 24.25
C LYS A 167 -44.30 -12.33 22.79
N VAL A 168 -43.78 -11.15 22.47
CA VAL A 168 -43.46 -10.75 21.10
C VAL A 168 -42.31 -11.63 20.61
N TYR A 169 -42.63 -12.71 19.89
CA TYR A 169 -41.63 -13.53 19.23
C TYR A 169 -41.07 -12.75 18.04
N GLN A 170 -39.84 -12.24 18.20
CA GLN A 170 -39.16 -11.46 17.17
C GLN A 170 -38.61 -12.40 16.08
N CYS A 171 -38.55 -11.90 14.84
CA CYS A 171 -37.92 -12.63 13.75
C CYS A 171 -36.40 -12.76 13.98
N PRO A 172 -35.75 -13.79 13.41
CA PRO A 172 -34.30 -13.87 13.35
C PRO A 172 -33.77 -12.73 12.46
N GLU A 173 -33.10 -11.76 13.08
CA GLU A 173 -32.52 -10.59 12.40
C GLU A 173 -31.05 -10.76 12.06
N MET A 174 -30.34 -11.73 12.68
CA MET A 174 -28.91 -11.92 12.49
C MET A 174 -28.58 -13.28 11.87
N TYR A 175 -27.87 -13.24 10.74
CA TYR A 175 -27.42 -14.41 9.98
C TYR A 175 -25.93 -14.31 9.74
N GLN A 176 -25.19 -15.39 10.02
CA GLN A 176 -23.75 -15.46 9.81
C GLN A 176 -23.44 -16.54 8.77
N ALA A 177 -22.94 -16.14 7.61
CA ALA A 177 -22.44 -17.06 6.58
C ALA A 177 -20.95 -17.38 6.81
N SER A 178 -20.57 -18.66 6.67
CA SER A 178 -19.19 -19.15 6.84
C SER A 178 -18.83 -20.23 5.80
N GLY A 179 -17.53 -20.35 5.49
CA GLY A 179 -17.00 -21.30 4.51
C GLY A 179 -16.25 -20.64 3.33
N GLU A 180 -15.37 -21.39 2.67
CA GLU A 180 -14.51 -20.85 1.60
C GLU A 180 -15.30 -20.46 0.34
N GLY A 181 -16.43 -21.13 0.07
CA GLY A 181 -17.29 -20.85 -1.08
C GLY A 181 -17.71 -19.38 -1.21
N ILE A 182 -17.88 -18.68 -0.07
CA ILE A 182 -18.21 -17.25 0.03
C ILE A 182 -17.20 -16.35 -0.71
N LYS A 183 -15.96 -16.83 -0.91
CA LYS A 183 -14.85 -16.06 -1.48
C LYS A 183 -14.33 -16.68 -2.78
N VAL A 184 -14.25 -18.01 -2.87
CA VAL A 184 -13.65 -18.71 -4.02
C VAL A 184 -14.47 -19.95 -4.39
N ALA A 185 -14.66 -20.17 -5.69
CA ALA A 185 -15.23 -21.40 -6.23
C ALA A 185 -14.51 -21.80 -7.54
N MET A 186 -14.67 -23.03 -7.99
CA MET A 186 -14.12 -23.49 -9.28
C MET A 186 -15.23 -23.82 -10.28
N ARG A 187 -15.07 -23.40 -11.54
CA ARG A 187 -16.07 -23.62 -12.61
C ARG A 187 -16.45 -25.10 -12.74
N GLY A 188 -17.72 -25.42 -12.51
CA GLY A 188 -18.24 -26.78 -12.63
C GLY A 188 -17.94 -27.71 -11.44
N GLN A 189 -17.36 -27.22 -10.35
CA GLN A 189 -17.32 -27.93 -9.07
C GLN A 189 -18.37 -27.36 -8.10
N THR A 190 -18.93 -28.18 -7.23
CA THR A 190 -19.89 -27.74 -6.22
C THR A 190 -19.16 -27.08 -5.06
N ALA A 191 -19.35 -25.77 -4.87
CA ALA A 191 -18.91 -25.05 -3.68
C ALA A 191 -19.96 -25.19 -2.57
N ALA A 192 -19.53 -25.20 -1.30
CA ALA A 192 -20.38 -25.33 -0.13
C ALA A 192 -20.09 -24.23 0.92
N ILE A 193 -21.14 -23.85 1.66
CA ILE A 193 -21.20 -22.76 2.64
C ILE A 193 -22.14 -23.21 3.77
N SER A 194 -21.88 -22.81 5.02
CA SER A 194 -22.82 -22.99 6.13
C SER A 194 -23.25 -21.63 6.70
N ILE A 195 -24.55 -21.44 6.87
CA ILE A 195 -25.18 -20.28 7.52
C ILE A 195 -25.65 -20.68 8.90
N GLN A 196 -25.46 -19.81 9.89
CA GLN A 196 -26.05 -19.91 11.21
C GLN A 196 -27.00 -18.73 11.48
N ALA A 197 -28.17 -19.00 12.06
CA ALA A 197 -29.19 -18.00 12.39
C ALA A 197 -29.27 -17.75 13.91
N PHE A 198 -29.47 -16.49 14.28
CA PHE A 198 -29.53 -16.01 15.66
C PHE A 198 -30.70 -15.03 15.87
N ASP A 199 -31.12 -14.87 17.12
CA ASP A 199 -32.08 -13.83 17.55
C ASP A 199 -31.39 -12.48 17.86
N ARG A 200 -32.11 -11.53 18.47
CA ARG A 200 -31.58 -10.19 18.79
C ARG A 200 -30.61 -10.20 19.97
N GLU A 201 -30.81 -11.11 20.91
CA GLU A 201 -29.94 -11.34 22.06
C GLU A 201 -28.62 -12.04 21.66
N GLY A 202 -28.57 -12.64 20.46
CA GLY A 202 -27.40 -13.33 19.90
C GLY A 202 -27.39 -14.83 20.16
N GLU A 203 -28.50 -15.39 20.65
CA GLU A 203 -28.68 -16.80 20.93
C GLU A 203 -29.13 -17.59 19.70
N ALA A 204 -28.99 -18.91 19.76
CA ALA A 204 -29.24 -19.80 18.62
C ALA A 204 -30.74 -19.85 18.24
N TYR A 205 -31.09 -19.41 17.02
CA TYR A 205 -32.49 -19.42 16.58
C TYR A 205 -33.00 -20.83 16.28
N LEU A 206 -33.89 -21.37 17.13
CA LEU A 206 -34.27 -22.80 17.11
C LEU A 206 -35.41 -23.15 16.13
N ARG A 207 -36.19 -22.17 15.68
CA ARG A 207 -37.29 -22.39 14.71
C ARG A 207 -36.76 -22.50 13.27
N PRO A 208 -37.52 -23.08 12.34
CA PRO A 208 -37.20 -22.96 10.93
C PRO A 208 -37.16 -21.48 10.51
N VAL A 209 -36.14 -21.12 9.73
CA VAL A 209 -36.14 -19.97 8.83
C VAL A 209 -36.82 -20.41 7.54
N ASP A 210 -37.91 -19.76 7.17
CA ASP A 210 -38.63 -19.99 5.92
C ASP A 210 -38.03 -19.14 4.78
N ASN A 211 -38.31 -19.52 3.53
CA ASN A 211 -37.88 -18.80 2.31
C ASN A 211 -36.38 -18.43 2.18
N LEU A 212 -35.48 -19.12 2.89
CA LEU A 212 -34.03 -19.02 2.69
C LEU A 212 -33.63 -19.59 1.33
N ARG A 213 -33.17 -18.73 0.41
CA ARG A 213 -32.66 -19.11 -0.92
C ARG A 213 -31.27 -18.53 -1.19
N CYS A 214 -30.57 -19.13 -2.15
CA CYS A 214 -29.25 -18.70 -2.60
C CYS A 214 -29.22 -18.55 -4.12
N GLU A 215 -28.56 -17.51 -4.62
CA GLU A 215 -28.30 -17.32 -6.04
C GLU A 215 -26.90 -16.74 -6.28
N LEU A 216 -26.14 -17.39 -7.16
CA LEU A 216 -24.88 -16.86 -7.66
C LEU A 216 -25.10 -16.21 -9.03
N VAL A 217 -24.75 -14.93 -9.17
CA VAL A 217 -24.89 -14.15 -10.41
C VAL A 217 -23.50 -13.69 -10.87
N ALA A 218 -23.12 -13.91 -12.13
CA ALA A 218 -21.86 -13.35 -12.67
C ALA A 218 -21.93 -11.82 -12.71
N SER A 219 -20.82 -11.11 -12.44
CA SER A 219 -20.82 -9.63 -12.39
C SER A 219 -21.09 -8.96 -13.75
N ASP A 220 -20.93 -9.69 -14.85
CA ASP A 220 -21.31 -9.30 -16.21
C ASP A 220 -22.75 -9.71 -16.60
N GLY A 221 -23.50 -10.35 -15.69
CA GLY A 221 -24.84 -10.89 -15.95
C GLY A 221 -24.89 -12.16 -16.81
N SER A 222 -23.75 -12.71 -17.25
CA SER A 222 -23.69 -13.85 -18.19
C SER A 222 -24.18 -15.18 -17.62
N SER A 223 -24.31 -15.29 -16.30
CA SER A 223 -24.74 -16.51 -15.62
C SER A 223 -25.51 -16.20 -14.34
N ARG A 224 -26.56 -16.99 -14.08
CA ARG A 224 -27.31 -17.02 -12.83
C ARG A 224 -27.55 -18.48 -12.45
N VAL A 225 -27.15 -18.86 -11.23
CA VAL A 225 -27.22 -20.23 -10.72
C VAL A 225 -27.81 -20.20 -9.32
N SER A 226 -29.02 -20.74 -9.15
CA SER A 226 -29.60 -20.96 -7.83
C SER A 226 -28.84 -22.05 -7.08
N GLY A 227 -28.55 -21.80 -5.79
CA GLY A 227 -27.96 -22.78 -4.89
C GLY A 227 -29.04 -23.63 -4.21
N THR A 228 -28.69 -24.88 -3.88
CA THR A 228 -29.52 -25.74 -3.02
C THR A 228 -29.29 -25.38 -1.56
N VAL A 229 -30.34 -25.48 -0.74
CA VAL A 229 -30.32 -25.15 0.69
C VAL A 229 -30.84 -26.35 1.48
N ASN A 230 -30.04 -26.87 2.40
CA ASN A 230 -30.36 -28.03 3.24
C ASN A 230 -30.19 -27.65 4.72
N ARG A 231 -31.20 -27.85 5.56
CA ARG A 231 -31.08 -27.59 7.01
C ARG A 231 -30.29 -28.73 7.66
N ARG A 232 -29.14 -28.42 8.29
CA ARG A 232 -28.29 -29.39 8.99
C ARG A 232 -28.78 -29.62 10.43
N ASN A 233 -28.91 -28.54 11.19
CA ASN A 233 -29.34 -28.52 12.59
C ASN A 233 -30.43 -27.46 12.79
N GLN A 234 -30.96 -27.31 14.02
CA GLN A 234 -32.04 -26.35 14.30
C GLN A 234 -31.71 -24.92 13.83
N ASN A 235 -30.48 -24.44 14.03
CA ASN A 235 -30.04 -23.10 13.65
C ASN A 235 -29.02 -23.03 12.49
N ILE A 236 -28.65 -24.17 11.88
CA ILE A 236 -27.57 -24.24 10.86
C ILE A 236 -28.09 -24.80 9.53
N TYR A 237 -27.76 -24.11 8.45
CA TYR A 237 -28.16 -24.40 7.07
C TYR A 237 -26.95 -24.52 6.16
N ASP A 238 -26.86 -25.60 5.40
CA ASP A 238 -25.86 -25.79 4.36
C ASP A 238 -26.39 -25.34 3.01
N ILE A 239 -25.61 -24.51 2.33
CA ILE A 239 -25.89 -24.03 0.97
C ILE A 239 -24.81 -24.55 0.04
N SER A 240 -25.20 -25.02 -1.15
CA SER A 240 -24.25 -25.40 -2.19
C SER A 240 -24.70 -25.02 -3.60
N TYR A 241 -23.73 -24.63 -4.44
CA TYR A 241 -23.94 -24.21 -5.83
C TYR A 241 -22.75 -24.58 -6.73
N GLN A 242 -22.98 -24.60 -8.04
CA GLN A 242 -21.99 -25.02 -9.04
C GLN A 242 -21.86 -23.93 -10.13
N PRO A 243 -20.82 -23.08 -10.10
CA PRO A 243 -20.71 -21.94 -11.02
C PRO A 243 -20.35 -22.40 -12.45
N ARG A 244 -20.93 -21.73 -13.45
CA ARG A 244 -20.80 -22.12 -14.88
C ARG A 244 -19.79 -21.28 -15.67
N VAL A 245 -19.55 -20.05 -15.26
CA VAL A 245 -18.64 -19.08 -15.90
C VAL A 245 -17.47 -18.78 -14.97
N THR A 246 -16.33 -18.32 -15.50
CA THR A 246 -15.16 -17.88 -14.72
C THR A 246 -15.11 -16.36 -14.64
N GLY A 247 -14.74 -15.82 -13.48
CA GLY A 247 -14.72 -14.39 -13.20
C GLY A 247 -15.35 -14.07 -11.85
N GLU A 248 -15.53 -12.78 -11.56
CA GLU A 248 -16.22 -12.35 -10.34
C GLU A 248 -17.72 -12.65 -10.44
N HIS A 249 -18.29 -13.11 -9.33
CA HIS A 249 -19.71 -13.39 -9.18
C HIS A 249 -20.20 -12.80 -7.85
N HIS A 250 -21.44 -12.34 -7.82
CA HIS A 250 -22.14 -11.88 -6.64
C HIS A 250 -23.04 -13.00 -6.13
N LEU A 251 -22.75 -13.48 -4.92
CA LEU A 251 -23.52 -14.50 -4.22
C LEU A 251 -24.56 -13.83 -3.32
N TYR A 252 -25.81 -13.89 -3.75
CA TYR A 252 -26.96 -13.46 -2.98
C TYR A 252 -27.44 -14.59 -2.08
N ILE A 253 -27.47 -14.33 -0.77
CA ILE A 253 -28.13 -15.17 0.23
C ILE A 253 -29.32 -14.36 0.75
N LEU A 254 -30.52 -14.88 0.51
CA LEU A 254 -31.78 -14.15 0.61
C LEU A 254 -32.74 -14.88 1.57
N VAL A 255 -33.38 -14.15 2.48
CA VAL A 255 -34.45 -14.64 3.36
C VAL A 255 -35.64 -13.71 3.18
N GLU A 256 -36.84 -14.25 2.92
CA GLU A 256 -38.05 -13.48 2.62
C GLU A 256 -37.79 -12.36 1.57
N GLU A 257 -37.19 -12.75 0.44
CA GLU A 257 -36.73 -11.88 -0.65
C GLU A 257 -35.67 -10.82 -0.30
N GLN A 258 -35.21 -10.70 0.96
CA GLN A 258 -34.22 -9.70 1.39
C GLN A 258 -32.81 -10.29 1.57
N PRO A 259 -31.73 -9.58 1.19
CA PRO A 259 -30.36 -10.04 1.42
C PRO A 259 -29.98 -10.00 2.90
N ILE A 260 -29.30 -11.05 3.37
CA ILE A 260 -28.71 -11.07 4.71
C ILE A 260 -27.54 -10.06 4.83
N LEU A 261 -27.11 -9.78 6.05
CA LEU A 261 -25.97 -8.88 6.30
C LEU A 261 -24.70 -9.35 5.55
N ASN A 262 -24.06 -8.42 4.84
CA ASN A 262 -22.93 -8.64 3.92
C ASN A 262 -23.24 -9.40 2.60
N SER A 263 -24.50 -9.74 2.32
CA SER A 263 -24.92 -10.20 0.99
C SER A 263 -25.23 -8.99 0.08
N PRO A 264 -24.82 -8.99 -1.20
CA PRO A 264 -24.12 -10.06 -1.90
C PRO A 264 -22.63 -10.17 -1.56
N PHE A 265 -22.16 -11.40 -1.43
CA PHE A 265 -20.73 -11.71 -1.23
C PHE A 265 -20.03 -11.83 -2.59
N THR A 266 -18.83 -11.25 -2.74
CA THR A 266 -18.04 -11.39 -3.98
C THR A 266 -17.26 -12.69 -3.99
N VAL A 267 -17.66 -13.61 -4.87
CA VAL A 267 -17.03 -14.91 -5.12
C VAL A 267 -16.17 -14.82 -6.38
N THR A 268 -14.87 -15.08 -6.28
CA THR A 268 -14.02 -15.28 -7.46
C THR A 268 -14.17 -16.71 -7.97
N VAL A 269 -14.79 -16.90 -9.14
CA VAL A 269 -14.86 -18.22 -9.79
C VAL A 269 -13.64 -18.45 -10.66
N LEU A 270 -12.77 -19.35 -10.22
CA LEU A 270 -11.55 -19.74 -10.92
C LEU A 270 -11.82 -20.75 -12.05
N PRO A 271 -11.01 -20.76 -13.12
CA PRO A 271 -11.03 -21.83 -14.11
C PRO A 271 -10.68 -23.16 -13.46
N ASN A 272 -11.59 -24.12 -13.56
CA ASN A 272 -11.32 -25.52 -13.24
C ASN A 272 -10.36 -26.10 -14.27
N PHE A 273 -9.10 -26.28 -13.87
CA PHE A 273 -8.03 -26.82 -14.70
C PHE A 273 -8.12 -28.35 -14.79
N THR A 274 -9.04 -28.86 -15.61
CA THR A 274 -8.87 -30.20 -16.19
C THR A 274 -7.61 -30.18 -17.04
N ALA A 275 -6.51 -30.72 -16.49
CA ALA A 275 -5.20 -30.59 -17.11
C ALA A 275 -5.17 -31.22 -18.52
N PRO A 276 -4.67 -30.52 -19.55
CA PRO A 276 -4.47 -31.11 -20.88
C PRO A 276 -3.33 -32.14 -20.80
N ALA A 277 -3.70 -33.41 -20.60
CA ALA A 277 -2.80 -34.50 -20.24
C ALA A 277 -1.56 -34.67 -21.16
N ASN A 278 -1.66 -34.21 -22.41
CA ASN A 278 -0.63 -34.40 -23.43
C ASN A 278 0.45 -33.30 -23.48
N ILE A 279 0.38 -32.23 -22.67
CA ILE A 279 1.43 -31.17 -22.66
C ILE A 279 2.60 -31.53 -21.73
N ILE A 280 2.35 -32.29 -20.64
CA ILE A 280 3.33 -32.50 -19.56
C ILE A 280 4.11 -33.82 -19.70
N GLY A 281 3.66 -34.76 -20.56
CA GLY A 281 4.18 -36.13 -20.71
C GLY A 281 5.64 -36.30 -21.17
N HIS A 282 6.44 -35.23 -21.17
CA HIS A 282 7.87 -35.22 -21.51
C HIS A 282 8.75 -34.55 -20.43
N LEU A 283 8.35 -34.64 -19.16
CA LEU A 283 9.26 -34.49 -18.01
C LEU A 283 9.74 -35.87 -17.53
N LYS A 284 10.95 -35.93 -16.96
CA LYS A 284 11.49 -37.08 -16.22
C LYS A 284 12.20 -36.53 -14.97
N GLY A 285 12.03 -37.18 -13.83
CA GLY A 285 12.48 -36.70 -12.52
C GLY A 285 12.20 -35.22 -12.23
N PRO A 286 10.94 -34.75 -12.23
CA PRO A 286 10.64 -33.35 -11.86
C PRO A 286 10.81 -33.14 -10.35
N TYR A 287 12.01 -32.77 -9.89
CA TYR A 287 12.35 -32.64 -8.45
C TYR A 287 12.14 -31.22 -7.89
N GLY A 288 12.17 -30.20 -8.74
CA GLY A 288 12.06 -28.79 -8.33
C GLY A 288 11.25 -27.98 -9.33
N VAL A 289 10.43 -27.05 -8.85
CA VAL A 289 9.62 -26.16 -9.68
C VAL A 289 9.57 -24.74 -9.10
N ALA A 290 9.65 -23.73 -9.97
CA ALA A 290 9.48 -22.32 -9.62
C ALA A 290 8.66 -21.58 -10.69
N ALA A 291 7.75 -20.69 -10.28
CA ALA A 291 6.88 -19.92 -11.18
C ALA A 291 7.45 -18.53 -11.53
N ARG A 292 7.07 -17.99 -12.69
CA ARG A 292 7.46 -16.66 -13.18
C ARG A 292 6.24 -15.80 -13.50
N GLU A 293 6.45 -14.49 -13.45
CA GLU A 293 5.45 -13.41 -13.60
C GLU A 293 4.88 -13.24 -15.03
N ARG A 294 4.99 -14.26 -15.88
CA ARG A 294 4.43 -14.32 -17.24
C ARG A 294 3.77 -15.67 -17.58
N GLY A 295 3.40 -16.45 -16.55
CA GLY A 295 2.87 -17.80 -16.75
C GLY A 295 3.89 -18.77 -17.35
N GLU A 296 5.18 -18.58 -17.08
CA GLU A 296 6.19 -19.63 -17.26
C GLU A 296 6.40 -20.36 -15.92
N VAL A 297 6.48 -21.68 -15.95
CA VAL A 297 7.05 -22.49 -14.87
C VAL A 297 8.43 -22.98 -15.28
N VAL A 298 9.35 -23.04 -14.33
CA VAL A 298 10.71 -23.57 -14.54
C VAL A 298 10.86 -24.82 -13.69
N VAL A 299 11.19 -25.94 -14.31
CA VAL A 299 11.23 -27.28 -13.70
C VAL A 299 12.63 -27.87 -13.84
N VAL A 300 13.15 -28.45 -12.76
CA VAL A 300 14.38 -29.25 -12.78
C VAL A 300 14.03 -30.70 -13.12
N GLU A 301 14.62 -31.23 -14.19
CA GLU A 301 14.52 -32.63 -14.59
C GLU A 301 15.80 -33.36 -14.15
N ASN A 302 15.75 -33.99 -12.97
CA ASN A 302 16.85 -34.69 -12.32
C ASN A 302 17.40 -35.82 -13.22
N ASP A 303 16.55 -36.77 -13.64
CA ASP A 303 16.83 -37.89 -14.56
C ASP A 303 17.44 -37.47 -15.93
N ARG A 304 17.37 -36.18 -16.28
CA ARG A 304 17.92 -35.63 -17.53
C ARG A 304 19.00 -34.57 -17.29
N HIS A 305 19.35 -34.33 -16.03
CA HIS A 305 20.36 -33.38 -15.58
C HIS A 305 20.22 -32.00 -16.25
N ARG A 306 18.99 -31.46 -16.28
CA ARG A 306 18.67 -30.23 -16.99
C ARG A 306 17.55 -29.42 -16.33
N VAL A 307 17.41 -28.17 -16.76
CA VAL A 307 16.31 -27.27 -16.41
C VAL A 307 15.43 -27.02 -17.64
N SER A 308 14.11 -27.05 -17.46
CA SER A 308 13.11 -26.82 -18.49
C SER A 308 12.18 -25.66 -18.11
N ILE A 309 12.13 -24.63 -18.96
CA ILE A 309 11.17 -23.53 -18.85
C ILE A 309 9.99 -23.86 -19.76
N ILE A 310 8.78 -23.89 -19.19
CA ILE A 310 7.53 -24.26 -19.86
C ILE A 310 6.55 -23.10 -19.68
N SER A 311 6.06 -22.53 -20.79
CA SER A 311 4.93 -21.59 -20.76
C SER A 311 3.62 -22.34 -20.53
N ILE A 312 2.66 -21.70 -19.87
CA ILE A 312 1.25 -22.14 -19.76
C ILE A 312 0.63 -22.48 -21.12
N ASN A 313 1.12 -21.86 -22.20
CA ASN A 313 0.75 -22.15 -23.59
C ASN A 313 1.52 -23.34 -24.21
N GLY A 314 2.07 -24.25 -23.39
CA GLY A 314 2.77 -25.47 -23.81
C GLY A 314 4.17 -25.30 -24.44
N ARG A 315 4.61 -24.07 -24.73
CA ARG A 315 5.96 -23.81 -25.29
C ARG A 315 7.05 -24.18 -24.29
N LYS A 316 7.88 -25.17 -24.62
CA LYS A 316 9.00 -25.67 -23.79
C LYS A 316 10.36 -25.29 -24.39
N ARG A 317 11.27 -24.80 -23.54
CA ARG A 317 12.72 -24.65 -23.81
C ARG A 317 13.50 -25.28 -22.66
N SER A 318 14.70 -25.82 -22.91
CA SER A 318 15.51 -26.43 -21.85
C SER A 318 17.00 -26.18 -22.02
N PHE A 319 17.73 -26.07 -20.91
CA PHE A 319 19.17 -25.93 -20.86
C PHE A 319 19.75 -26.84 -19.77
N GLY A 320 21.01 -27.25 -19.91
CA GLY A 320 21.64 -28.22 -19.01
C GLY A 320 21.77 -29.61 -19.62
N THR A 321 22.82 -30.32 -19.20
CA THR A 321 23.15 -31.71 -19.57
C THR A 321 23.95 -32.37 -18.44
N PHE A 322 24.13 -33.70 -18.48
CA PHE A 322 25.04 -34.38 -17.56
C PHE A 322 26.47 -33.81 -17.62
N GLY A 323 27.13 -33.70 -16.47
CA GLY A 323 28.58 -33.58 -16.36
C GLY A 323 29.07 -33.03 -15.02
N LEU A 324 30.34 -33.29 -14.72
CA LEU A 324 30.98 -32.97 -13.44
C LEU A 324 31.56 -31.55 -13.35
N VAL A 325 31.99 -30.98 -14.48
CA VAL A 325 32.75 -29.72 -14.55
C VAL A 325 32.21 -28.83 -15.66
N GLY A 326 32.28 -27.51 -15.47
CA GLY A 326 31.84 -26.52 -16.45
C GLY A 326 30.38 -26.06 -16.29
N PRO A 327 29.97 -25.03 -17.07
CA PRO A 327 28.67 -24.37 -16.96
C PRO A 327 27.56 -25.20 -17.63
N GLY A 328 26.39 -25.29 -16.98
CA GLY A 328 25.26 -26.07 -17.52
C GLY A 328 25.53 -27.58 -17.60
N ARG A 329 26.54 -28.05 -16.87
CA ARG A 329 26.79 -29.47 -16.60
C ARG A 329 26.28 -29.77 -15.20
N PHE A 330 25.39 -30.74 -15.06
CA PHE A 330 24.76 -31.09 -13.79
C PHE A 330 24.95 -32.57 -13.45
N LYS A 331 24.90 -32.91 -12.17
CA LYS A 331 24.77 -34.27 -11.65
C LYS A 331 23.67 -34.27 -10.60
N GLU A 332 22.57 -34.96 -10.92
CA GLU A 332 21.35 -35.06 -10.10
C GLU A 332 20.88 -33.70 -9.54
N PRO A 333 20.58 -32.70 -10.39
CA PRO A 333 20.08 -31.42 -9.90
C PRO A 333 18.69 -31.60 -9.28
N SER A 334 18.43 -30.96 -8.14
CA SER A 334 17.21 -31.22 -7.35
C SER A 334 16.24 -30.04 -7.31
N ARG A 335 16.58 -28.93 -6.65
CA ARG A 335 15.69 -27.78 -6.44
C ARG A 335 16.10 -26.56 -7.28
N ILE A 336 15.21 -25.57 -7.26
CA ILE A 336 15.31 -24.36 -8.06
C ILE A 336 14.72 -23.18 -7.29
N ALA A 337 15.40 -22.04 -7.34
CA ALA A 337 14.87 -20.76 -6.92
C ALA A 337 15.04 -19.71 -8.03
N ILE A 338 14.26 -18.64 -7.97
CA ILE A 338 14.34 -17.51 -8.91
C ILE A 338 14.50 -16.22 -8.10
N ASP A 339 15.49 -15.39 -8.47
CA ASP A 339 15.74 -14.11 -7.79
C ASP A 339 14.90 -12.95 -8.33
N SER A 340 14.96 -11.78 -7.67
CA SER A 340 14.19 -10.59 -8.10
C SER A 340 14.67 -9.98 -9.42
N GLY A 341 15.75 -10.48 -10.02
CA GLY A 341 16.19 -10.17 -11.38
C GLY A 341 15.72 -11.21 -12.41
N GLY A 342 14.95 -12.22 -11.99
CA GLY A 342 14.50 -13.33 -12.82
C GLY A 342 15.59 -14.38 -13.12
N ASN A 343 16.75 -14.30 -12.47
CA ASN A 343 17.81 -15.29 -12.64
C ASN A 343 17.40 -16.60 -11.97
N ILE A 344 17.73 -17.71 -12.59
CA ILE A 344 17.49 -19.06 -12.09
C ILE A 344 18.70 -19.50 -11.27
N LEU A 345 18.48 -19.98 -10.05
CA LEU A 345 19.48 -20.70 -9.25
C LEU A 345 19.06 -22.16 -9.14
N VAL A 346 20.01 -23.08 -9.39
CA VAL A 346 19.78 -24.53 -9.41
C VAL A 346 20.74 -25.18 -8.44
N THR A 347 20.23 -26.03 -7.54
CA THR A 347 21.08 -26.91 -6.74
C THR A 347 21.56 -28.08 -7.60
N ASP A 348 22.87 -28.24 -7.66
CA ASP A 348 23.59 -29.26 -8.44
C ASP A 348 24.18 -30.26 -7.43
N GLN A 349 23.27 -31.01 -6.82
CA GLN A 349 23.43 -31.76 -5.56
C GLN A 349 24.73 -32.56 -5.54
N ASP A 350 24.90 -33.44 -6.52
CA ASP A 350 25.98 -34.42 -6.55
C ASP A 350 27.27 -33.92 -7.23
N ASN A 351 27.26 -32.66 -7.70
CA ASN A 351 28.46 -31.87 -7.96
C ASN A 351 28.78 -30.89 -6.80
N HIS A 352 28.00 -30.95 -5.71
CA HIS A 352 28.18 -30.18 -4.47
C HIS A 352 28.27 -28.66 -4.69
N ARG A 353 27.43 -28.14 -5.59
CA ARG A 353 27.46 -26.74 -6.04
C ARG A 353 26.07 -26.18 -6.36
N ILE A 354 26.02 -24.88 -6.59
CA ILE A 354 24.86 -24.14 -7.09
C ILE A 354 25.29 -23.40 -8.35
N GLN A 355 24.48 -23.48 -9.41
CA GLN A 355 24.72 -22.74 -10.64
C GLN A 355 23.62 -21.68 -10.84
N GLN A 356 24.04 -20.45 -11.11
CA GLN A 356 23.15 -19.32 -11.42
C GLN A 356 23.16 -19.02 -12.92
N PHE A 357 21.98 -18.87 -13.49
CA PHE A 357 21.72 -18.59 -14.91
C PHE A 357 20.80 -17.37 -15.04
N SER A 358 20.91 -16.63 -16.13
CA SER A 358 20.00 -15.50 -16.41
C SER A 358 18.57 -15.97 -16.64
N SER A 359 17.63 -15.03 -16.71
CA SER A 359 16.23 -15.30 -17.07
C SER A 359 16.07 -16.03 -18.42
N ALA A 360 17.06 -15.94 -19.31
CA ALA A 360 17.12 -16.62 -20.59
C ALA A 360 17.80 -18.01 -20.57
N GLY A 361 18.43 -18.41 -19.45
CA GLY A 361 19.19 -19.66 -19.34
C GLY A 361 20.69 -19.55 -19.66
N LYS A 362 21.22 -18.34 -19.88
CA LYS A 362 22.68 -18.13 -20.03
C LYS A 362 23.35 -18.27 -18.67
N PHE A 363 24.38 -19.11 -18.55
CA PHE A 363 25.17 -19.24 -17.32
C PHE A 363 25.77 -17.89 -16.88
N LEU A 364 25.71 -17.60 -15.59
CA LEU A 364 26.28 -16.40 -14.97
C LEU A 364 27.46 -16.73 -14.05
N ARG A 365 27.27 -17.67 -13.10
CA ARG A 365 28.33 -18.11 -12.17
C ARG A 365 28.00 -19.46 -11.52
N THR A 366 29.02 -20.10 -10.98
CA THR A 366 28.91 -21.20 -10.00
C THR A 366 29.24 -20.64 -8.61
N VAL A 367 28.57 -21.18 -7.59
CA VAL A 367 28.89 -21.01 -6.17
C VAL A 367 28.97 -22.41 -5.56
N GLY A 368 29.89 -22.66 -4.62
CA GLY A 368 30.05 -24.00 -4.04
C GLY A 368 31.25 -24.78 -4.56
N THR A 369 31.88 -25.52 -3.65
CA THR A 369 32.80 -26.64 -3.88
C THR A 369 32.49 -27.71 -2.83
N GLN A 370 32.99 -28.95 -2.96
CA GLN A 370 32.75 -29.97 -1.93
C GLN A 370 33.43 -29.60 -0.60
N GLY A 371 32.68 -29.63 0.51
CA GLY A 371 33.23 -29.45 1.86
C GLY A 371 32.27 -28.80 2.85
N SER A 372 32.82 -28.38 3.99
CA SER A 372 32.08 -27.87 5.16
C SER A 372 32.63 -26.53 5.68
N ARG A 373 33.12 -25.68 4.76
CA ARG A 373 33.64 -24.32 5.01
C ARG A 373 32.84 -23.31 4.18
N PRO A 374 32.93 -21.99 4.43
CA PRO A 374 32.13 -21.00 3.71
C PRO A 374 32.24 -21.11 2.19
N LEU A 375 31.09 -21.10 1.51
CA LEU A 375 30.95 -21.38 0.08
C LEU A 375 31.42 -22.78 -0.36
N GLN A 376 31.41 -23.74 0.56
CA GLN A 376 31.45 -25.17 0.28
C GLN A 376 30.14 -25.84 0.70
N PHE A 377 29.78 -26.92 0.03
CA PHE A 377 28.55 -27.67 0.28
C PHE A 377 28.81 -29.18 0.36
N GLN A 378 27.90 -29.89 1.03
CA GLN A 378 27.72 -31.34 0.91
C GLN A 378 26.27 -31.58 0.47
N SER A 379 26.10 -32.23 -0.69
CA SER A 379 24.83 -32.52 -1.37
C SER A 379 23.71 -31.49 -1.10
N PRO A 380 23.86 -30.22 -1.54
CA PRO A 380 22.86 -29.18 -1.28
C PRO A 380 21.56 -29.52 -2.02
N ASP A 381 20.48 -29.75 -1.26
CA ASP A 381 19.14 -29.99 -1.82
C ASP A 381 18.32 -28.69 -1.81
N GLY A 382 17.96 -28.18 -0.64
CA GLY A 382 17.11 -27.00 -0.45
C GLY A 382 17.77 -25.64 -0.76
N ILE A 383 17.06 -24.79 -1.52
CA ILE A 383 17.43 -23.40 -1.81
C ILE A 383 16.20 -22.49 -1.80
N ALA A 384 16.31 -21.30 -1.18
CA ALA A 384 15.31 -20.25 -1.25
C ALA A 384 15.95 -18.87 -1.50
N VAL A 385 15.16 -17.95 -2.06
CA VAL A 385 15.55 -16.55 -2.28
C VAL A 385 14.52 -15.65 -1.63
N HIS A 386 14.96 -14.60 -0.96
CA HIS A 386 14.07 -13.76 -0.16
C HIS A 386 13.20 -12.85 -1.06
N PRO A 387 11.86 -12.88 -0.91
CA PRO A 387 10.94 -12.27 -1.87
C PRO A 387 11.08 -10.75 -2.04
N LEU A 388 11.48 -10.01 -0.99
CA LEU A 388 11.55 -8.54 -1.03
C LEU A 388 12.93 -8.01 -1.43
N THR A 389 14.01 -8.66 -1.01
CA THR A 389 15.38 -8.16 -1.21
C THR A 389 16.10 -8.80 -2.40
N GLY A 390 15.57 -9.89 -2.96
CA GLY A 390 16.18 -10.62 -4.08
C GLY A 390 17.51 -11.31 -3.74
N LYS A 391 17.98 -11.19 -2.50
CA LYS A 391 19.21 -11.84 -2.03
C LYS A 391 18.94 -13.33 -1.81
N VAL A 392 19.87 -14.17 -2.24
CA VAL A 392 19.95 -15.58 -1.82
C VAL A 392 20.36 -15.56 -0.34
N ILE A 393 19.38 -15.54 0.57
CA ILE A 393 19.65 -15.36 2.00
C ILE A 393 20.16 -16.67 2.62
N GLN A 394 19.60 -17.82 2.22
CA GLN A 394 19.92 -19.12 2.81
C GLN A 394 20.06 -20.23 1.75
N VAL A 395 21.08 -21.06 1.97
CA VAL A 395 21.32 -22.35 1.31
C VAL A 395 21.55 -23.33 2.43
N PHE A 396 20.81 -24.45 2.46
CA PHE A 396 21.05 -25.50 3.45
C PHE A 396 22.01 -26.56 2.93
N THR A 397 22.84 -27.04 3.84
CA THR A 397 23.76 -28.16 3.64
C THR A 397 23.60 -29.16 4.77
N PHE A 398 23.81 -30.44 4.47
CA PHE A 398 24.00 -31.43 5.51
C PHE A 398 25.40 -31.22 6.12
N SER A 399 25.45 -30.75 7.37
CA SER A 399 26.62 -30.12 8.04
C SER A 399 27.00 -28.71 7.52
N GLY A 400 27.52 -27.85 8.41
CA GLY A 400 27.79 -26.42 8.16
C GLY A 400 28.92 -26.16 7.15
N VAL A 401 29.35 -24.93 6.86
CA VAL A 401 29.36 -23.63 7.57
C VAL A 401 29.62 -22.58 6.45
N TYR A 402 29.15 -21.33 6.30
CA TYR A 402 28.22 -20.40 6.96
C TYR A 402 28.01 -19.21 5.99
N LEU A 403 26.87 -18.50 6.04
CA LEU A 403 26.76 -17.05 5.70
C LEU A 403 25.94 -16.33 6.77
N ARG A 404 24.85 -16.96 7.21
CA ARG A 404 24.71 -17.42 8.61
C ARG A 404 24.46 -18.94 8.59
N GLN A 405 24.44 -19.58 9.76
CA GLN A 405 23.98 -20.95 9.93
C GLN A 405 23.18 -21.03 11.24
N PHE A 406 22.07 -21.75 11.20
CA PHE A 406 21.23 -22.11 12.34
C PHE A 406 20.76 -23.56 12.17
N GLY A 407 20.27 -24.16 13.25
CA GLY A 407 20.04 -25.60 13.33
C GLY A 407 21.33 -26.39 13.58
N LYS A 408 21.26 -27.31 14.55
CA LYS A 408 22.24 -28.37 14.83
C LYS A 408 21.61 -29.71 14.47
N LYS A 409 22.39 -30.71 14.02
CA LYS A 409 21.83 -32.06 13.80
C LYS A 409 21.37 -32.64 15.13
N GLY A 410 20.08 -32.96 15.22
CA GLY A 410 19.45 -33.56 16.38
C GLY A 410 17.92 -33.52 16.24
N GLU A 411 17.21 -33.95 17.29
CA GLU A 411 15.76 -34.15 17.27
C GLU A 411 15.01 -33.16 18.17
N GLY A 412 15.73 -32.35 18.97
CA GLY A 412 15.14 -31.35 19.87
C GLY A 412 14.59 -30.09 19.19
N GLU A 413 14.05 -29.17 20.00
CA GLU A 413 13.59 -27.85 19.57
C GLU A 413 14.76 -27.02 19.03
N GLY A 414 14.59 -26.41 17.86
CA GLY A 414 15.65 -25.68 17.15
C GLY A 414 16.78 -26.55 16.56
N GLU A 415 16.76 -27.86 16.76
CA GLU A 415 17.60 -28.81 16.03
C GLU A 415 16.92 -29.23 14.71
N LEU A 416 17.71 -29.75 13.76
CA LEU A 416 17.23 -30.16 12.44
C LEU A 416 17.63 -31.60 12.12
N ASN A 417 16.65 -32.43 11.75
CA ASN A 417 16.86 -33.80 11.27
C ASN A 417 16.48 -33.92 9.79
N GLY A 418 17.47 -34.16 8.93
CA GLY A 418 17.27 -34.33 7.48
C GLY A 418 16.45 -33.23 6.76
N PRO A 419 16.85 -31.94 6.81
CA PRO A 419 16.12 -30.88 6.11
C PRO A 419 16.16 -31.07 4.58
N VAL A 420 14.99 -31.21 3.95
CA VAL A 420 14.77 -31.48 2.51
C VAL A 420 14.14 -30.32 1.74
N SER A 421 13.57 -29.34 2.44
CA SER A 421 12.92 -28.19 1.82
C SER A 421 13.03 -26.92 2.66
N ILE A 422 12.99 -25.76 1.99
CA ILE A 422 13.03 -24.43 2.62
C ILE A 422 12.07 -23.50 1.86
N ALA A 423 11.28 -22.72 2.59
CA ALA A 423 10.55 -21.56 2.09
C ALA A 423 10.78 -20.36 3.01
N ILE A 424 10.67 -19.14 2.46
CA ILE A 424 10.79 -17.89 3.23
C ILE A 424 9.62 -16.99 2.84
N ASP A 425 8.81 -16.57 3.82
CA ASP A 425 7.69 -15.67 3.56
C ASP A 425 8.13 -14.20 3.48
N SER A 426 7.20 -13.31 3.10
CA SER A 426 7.49 -11.87 2.99
C SER A 426 7.53 -11.15 4.35
N GLY A 427 7.46 -11.87 5.46
CA GLY A 427 7.52 -11.40 6.84
C GLY A 427 8.80 -11.78 7.57
N ASN A 428 9.84 -12.20 6.84
CA ASN A 428 11.13 -12.65 7.35
C ASN A 428 11.06 -13.94 8.21
N VAL A 429 10.07 -14.81 7.94
CA VAL A 429 9.97 -16.14 8.57
C VAL A 429 10.46 -17.22 7.61
N VAL A 430 11.29 -18.12 8.12
CA VAL A 430 11.85 -19.27 7.40
C VAL A 430 11.12 -20.54 7.84
N TYR A 431 10.68 -21.34 6.88
CA TYR A 431 10.02 -22.64 7.10
C TYR A 431 10.93 -23.72 6.51
N VAL A 432 11.29 -24.71 7.32
CA VAL A 432 12.19 -25.81 6.96
C VAL A 432 11.43 -27.13 7.08
N GLY A 433 11.33 -27.87 5.98
CA GLY A 433 10.75 -29.22 5.98
C GLY A 433 11.82 -30.26 6.28
N GLU A 434 11.57 -31.06 7.31
CA GLU A 434 12.48 -32.08 7.83
C GLU A 434 11.96 -33.48 7.50
N TYR A 435 12.89 -34.38 7.16
CA TYR A 435 12.63 -35.78 6.81
C TYR A 435 13.47 -36.72 7.69
N GLY A 436 12.82 -37.64 8.40
CA GLY A 436 13.51 -38.57 9.30
C GLY A 436 12.58 -39.37 10.21
N ASN A 437 13.00 -39.58 11.47
CA ASN A 437 12.17 -40.25 12.48
C ASN A 437 10.93 -39.44 12.90
N ASP A 438 10.90 -38.15 12.57
CA ASP A 438 10.01 -37.12 13.08
C ASP A 438 9.71 -36.09 11.97
N ASP A 439 9.00 -36.51 10.91
CA ASP A 439 8.67 -35.64 9.77
C ASP A 439 7.88 -34.39 10.22
N ARG A 440 8.47 -33.21 10.02
CA ARG A 440 7.96 -31.95 10.59
C ARG A 440 8.32 -30.73 9.74
N ILE A 441 7.64 -29.63 10.02
CA ILE A 441 8.00 -28.30 9.53
C ILE A 441 8.43 -27.46 10.74
N SER A 442 9.72 -27.09 10.78
CA SER A 442 10.28 -26.19 11.79
C SER A 442 10.34 -24.76 11.25
N ILE A 443 10.00 -23.80 12.10
CA ILE A 443 9.87 -22.38 11.76
C ILE A 443 10.92 -21.58 12.53
N PHE A 444 11.64 -20.70 11.82
CA PHE A 444 12.71 -19.86 12.35
C PHE A 444 12.55 -18.40 11.91
N SER A 445 13.16 -17.47 12.65
CA SER A 445 13.38 -16.09 12.17
C SER A 445 14.50 -16.05 11.12
N THR A 446 14.59 -14.98 10.32
CA THR A 446 15.75 -14.74 9.43
C THR A 446 17.09 -14.74 10.15
N ASP A 447 17.10 -14.41 11.44
CA ASP A 447 18.31 -14.37 12.26
C ASP A 447 18.75 -15.77 12.74
N GLY A 448 17.86 -16.76 12.65
CA GLY A 448 18.11 -18.17 12.97
C GLY A 448 17.51 -18.66 14.29
N GLU A 449 16.71 -17.84 14.97
CA GLU A 449 16.02 -18.22 16.21
C GLU A 449 14.84 -19.14 15.91
N PHE A 450 14.69 -20.23 16.68
CA PHE A 450 13.56 -21.15 16.55
C PHE A 450 12.28 -20.51 17.11
N ILE A 451 11.20 -20.56 16.32
CA ILE A 451 9.90 -19.99 16.67
C ILE A 451 8.94 -21.08 17.15
N LYS A 452 8.81 -22.17 16.38
CA LYS A 452 7.99 -23.37 16.69
C LYS A 452 8.19 -24.45 15.62
N SER A 453 7.73 -25.67 15.87
CA SER A 453 7.58 -26.74 14.88
C SER A 453 6.15 -27.30 14.86
N PHE A 454 5.71 -27.83 13.72
CA PHE A 454 4.42 -28.54 13.59
C PHE A 454 4.54 -29.74 12.63
N GLY A 455 3.64 -30.71 12.75
CA GLY A 455 3.73 -32.02 12.07
C GLY A 455 3.64 -33.24 12.98
N LYS A 456 3.69 -33.04 14.31
CA LYS A 456 3.36 -34.07 15.30
C LYS A 456 2.00 -33.76 15.92
N GLY A 457 1.00 -34.65 15.76
CA GLY A 457 -0.36 -34.45 16.27
C GLY A 457 -1.43 -34.69 15.19
N PRO A 458 -2.63 -34.08 15.26
CA PRO A 458 -3.75 -34.38 14.35
C PRO A 458 -3.54 -33.94 12.88
N VAL A 459 -2.37 -33.40 12.55
CA VAL A 459 -1.88 -33.19 11.18
C VAL A 459 -0.46 -33.72 11.15
N GLU A 460 -0.31 -34.99 10.76
CA GLU A 460 0.99 -35.63 10.56
C GLU A 460 1.50 -35.38 9.13
N PHE A 461 2.81 -35.21 8.97
CA PHE A 461 3.43 -35.17 7.65
C PHE A 461 4.11 -36.50 7.33
N SER A 462 4.10 -36.85 6.05
CA SER A 462 4.97 -37.87 5.47
C SER A 462 5.86 -37.18 4.44
N CYS A 463 7.13 -37.00 4.80
CA CYS A 463 8.23 -36.52 3.94
C CYS A 463 7.94 -35.16 3.27
N PRO A 464 8.06 -34.02 3.99
CA PRO A 464 7.74 -32.68 3.47
C PRO A 464 8.76 -32.13 2.45
N TYR A 465 8.90 -32.80 1.30
CA TYR A 465 9.84 -32.51 0.21
C TYR A 465 9.61 -31.16 -0.51
N GLY A 466 8.45 -30.53 -0.37
CA GLY A 466 8.10 -29.30 -1.07
C GLY A 466 7.37 -28.33 -0.15
N LEU A 467 7.93 -27.12 0.00
CA LEU A 467 7.30 -26.01 0.71
C LEU A 467 7.11 -24.82 -0.24
N ALA A 468 5.94 -24.18 -0.13
CA ALA A 468 5.62 -22.93 -0.77
C ALA A 468 4.78 -22.09 0.21
N VAL A 469 4.99 -20.78 0.19
CA VAL A 469 4.29 -19.80 1.04
C VAL A 469 3.68 -18.72 0.16
N ASP A 470 2.53 -18.17 0.54
CA ASP A 470 1.89 -17.08 -0.22
C ASP A 470 2.78 -15.81 -0.15
N LYS A 471 2.87 -15.09 -1.27
CA LYS A 471 3.49 -13.75 -1.31
C LYS A 471 2.69 -12.76 -0.45
N LYS A 472 1.38 -12.98 -0.26
CA LYS A 472 0.54 -12.27 0.74
C LYS A 472 0.95 -12.69 2.16
N GLY A 473 1.98 -12.04 2.69
CA GLY A 473 2.45 -12.28 4.04
C GLY A 473 1.49 -11.72 5.08
N THR A 474 0.61 -12.57 5.62
CA THR A 474 -0.31 -12.20 6.71
C THR A 474 -0.47 -13.31 7.76
N LEU A 475 0.64 -13.94 8.16
CA LEU A 475 0.71 -14.70 9.43
C LEU A 475 1.34 -13.89 10.59
N ILE A 476 1.93 -12.73 10.28
CA ILE A 476 2.44 -11.76 11.25
C ILE A 476 1.61 -10.47 11.12
N ASP A 477 1.17 -9.93 12.25
CA ASP A 477 0.56 -8.61 12.35
C ASP A 477 1.57 -7.52 11.96
N ARG A 478 1.20 -6.69 10.97
CA ARG A 478 1.99 -5.55 10.49
C ARG A 478 1.29 -4.22 10.77
N THR A 479 0.52 -4.13 11.85
CA THR A 479 -0.07 -2.87 12.30
C THR A 479 1.03 -1.87 12.65
N LEU A 480 1.22 -0.89 11.77
CA LEU A 480 2.19 0.17 11.96
C LEU A 480 1.66 1.18 12.97
N LYS A 481 2.60 1.64 13.80
CA LYS A 481 2.41 2.56 14.92
C LYS A 481 2.36 4.01 14.43
N MET A 482 2.24 4.96 15.35
CA MET A 482 2.52 6.38 15.09
C MET A 482 3.93 6.72 15.58
N TYR A 483 4.51 7.83 15.12
CA TYR A 483 5.84 8.27 15.54
C TYR A 483 5.72 9.54 16.38
N ILE A 484 5.97 9.44 17.69
CA ILE A 484 5.74 10.52 18.65
C ILE A 484 6.95 10.62 19.59
N GLY A 485 7.53 11.80 19.70
CA GLY A 485 8.64 12.07 20.63
C GLY A 485 9.95 11.35 20.29
N GLY A 486 10.16 10.93 19.04
CA GLY A 486 11.33 10.12 18.64
C GLY A 486 11.18 8.63 18.99
N SER A 487 9.96 8.10 18.91
CA SER A 487 9.68 6.70 19.20
C SER A 487 8.37 6.25 18.52
N GLN A 488 8.27 4.95 18.22
CA GLN A 488 7.03 4.38 17.67
C GLN A 488 6.01 4.05 18.78
N LYS A 489 4.96 4.87 18.92
CA LYS A 489 3.88 4.68 19.90
C LYS A 489 2.67 3.96 19.29
N ARG A 490 2.03 3.07 20.07
CA ARG A 490 0.67 2.60 19.78
C ARG A 490 -0.33 3.76 19.92
N PRO A 491 -1.45 3.76 19.17
CA PRO A 491 -2.54 4.69 19.43
C PRO A 491 -3.16 4.46 20.81
N ASP A 492 -3.66 5.53 21.41
CA ASP A 492 -4.37 5.51 22.69
C ASP A 492 -5.65 4.64 22.64
N ALA A 493 -6.42 4.77 21.55
CA ALA A 493 -7.50 3.84 21.24
C ALA A 493 -6.96 2.66 20.42
N PRO A 494 -7.36 1.40 20.66
CA PRO A 494 -6.82 0.21 19.99
C PRO A 494 -7.35 0.02 18.54
N TYR A 495 -7.62 1.11 17.83
CA TYR A 495 -8.14 1.10 16.47
C TYR A 495 -7.01 1.18 15.43
N CYS A 496 -7.17 0.41 14.36
CA CYS A 496 -6.29 0.43 13.19
C CYS A 496 -7.14 0.38 11.92
N ARG A 497 -6.77 1.17 10.90
CA ARG A 497 -7.43 1.19 9.59
C ARG A 497 -6.65 0.31 8.60
N PRO A 498 -7.33 -0.53 7.79
CA PRO A 498 -6.68 -1.26 6.71
C PRO A 498 -6.39 -0.32 5.54
N VAL A 499 -5.12 -0.14 5.20
CA VAL A 499 -4.68 0.60 4.01
C VAL A 499 -4.91 -0.29 2.80
N ARG A 500 -5.72 0.17 1.84
CA ARG A 500 -6.07 -0.58 0.63
C ARG A 500 -5.34 -0.03 -0.58
N GLY A 501 -4.82 -0.93 -1.41
CA GLY A 501 -4.27 -0.60 -2.72
C GLY A 501 -5.37 -0.38 -3.75
N ALA A 502 -5.02 0.14 -4.92
CA ALA A 502 -5.96 0.37 -6.03
C ALA A 502 -6.71 -0.89 -6.52
N SER A 503 -6.23 -2.09 -6.18
CA SER A 503 -6.89 -3.39 -6.41
C SER A 503 -7.86 -3.81 -5.30
N GLY A 504 -8.17 -2.93 -4.34
CA GLY A 504 -9.03 -3.21 -3.17
C GLY A 504 -8.40 -4.07 -2.07
N GLY A 505 -7.31 -4.78 -2.38
CA GLY A 505 -6.54 -5.58 -1.45
C GLY A 505 -5.86 -4.75 -0.36
N VAL A 506 -5.73 -5.32 0.84
CA VAL A 506 -5.05 -4.66 1.97
C VAL A 506 -3.54 -4.76 1.79
N VAL A 507 -2.86 -3.61 1.79
CA VAL A 507 -1.39 -3.48 1.66
C VAL A 507 -0.72 -3.46 3.03
N GLY A 508 -1.40 -2.94 4.05
CA GLY A 508 -0.95 -2.88 5.43
C GLY A 508 -2.06 -2.37 6.36
N GLN A 509 -1.74 -2.21 7.63
CA GLN A 509 -2.63 -1.55 8.60
C GLN A 509 -1.86 -0.44 9.31
N VAL A 510 -2.53 0.68 9.59
CA VAL A 510 -1.95 1.78 10.40
C VAL A 510 -2.86 2.09 11.58
N ALA A 511 -2.25 2.57 12.65
CA ALA A 511 -2.95 3.16 13.79
C ALA A 511 -3.95 4.26 13.37
N GLU A 512 -5.11 4.30 14.02
CA GLU A 512 -6.06 5.41 13.91
C GLU A 512 -5.91 6.31 15.15
N GLY A 513 -5.23 7.44 14.98
CA GLY A 513 -4.99 8.40 16.05
C GLY A 513 -6.23 9.15 16.50
N ASN A 514 -6.22 9.64 17.73
CA ASN A 514 -7.32 10.38 18.35
C ASN A 514 -6.85 11.71 18.99
N ARG A 515 -7.77 12.42 19.66
CA ARG A 515 -7.48 13.71 20.34
C ARG A 515 -6.35 13.65 21.37
N LYS A 516 -6.17 12.53 22.08
CA LYS A 516 -5.09 12.34 23.05
C LYS A 516 -3.76 12.07 22.34
N ASP A 517 -3.73 11.28 21.27
CA ASP A 517 -2.51 11.07 20.49
C ASP A 517 -1.98 12.41 19.94
N ILE A 518 -2.88 13.25 19.41
CA ILE A 518 -2.58 14.62 18.98
C ILE A 518 -1.99 15.45 20.12
N ARG A 519 -2.57 15.39 21.33
CA ARG A 519 -2.02 16.09 22.51
C ARG A 519 -0.62 15.59 22.86
N GLU A 520 -0.39 14.28 22.92
CA GLU A 520 0.94 13.72 23.23
C GLU A 520 2.00 14.10 22.18
N ALA A 521 1.61 14.30 20.92
CA ALA A 521 2.51 14.80 19.88
C ALA A 521 2.77 16.31 19.99
N VAL A 522 1.77 17.13 20.34
CA VAL A 522 1.96 18.57 20.59
C VAL A 522 2.82 18.79 21.85
N GLU A 523 2.57 18.05 22.93
CA GLU A 523 3.42 18.06 24.14
C GLU A 523 4.89 17.70 23.81
N ALA A 524 5.11 16.69 22.95
CA ALA A 524 6.44 16.32 22.49
C ALA A 524 7.10 17.39 21.60
N ALA A 525 6.34 18.01 20.70
CA ALA A 525 6.81 19.07 19.82
C ALA A 525 7.16 20.34 20.59
N HIS A 526 6.26 20.83 21.43
CA HIS A 526 6.45 22.01 22.28
C HIS A 526 7.67 21.84 23.21
N LYS A 527 7.87 20.64 23.78
CA LYS A 527 9.06 20.33 24.58
C LYS A 527 10.37 20.36 23.77
N ALA A 528 10.34 20.01 22.49
CA ALA A 528 11.51 20.02 21.61
C ALA A 528 11.81 21.40 21.01
N ALA A 529 10.80 22.25 20.79
CA ALA A 529 10.93 23.50 20.03
C ALA A 529 11.99 24.48 20.57
N PRO A 530 12.09 24.76 21.88
CA PRO A 530 13.13 25.66 22.41
C PRO A 530 14.56 25.15 22.23
N GLY A 531 14.75 23.82 22.14
CA GLY A 531 16.04 23.20 21.89
C GLY A 531 16.39 23.13 20.40
N TRP A 532 15.40 22.82 19.55
CA TRP A 532 15.58 22.70 18.11
C TRP A 532 15.77 24.07 17.43
N GLY A 533 14.96 25.06 17.78
CA GLY A 533 15.07 26.42 17.25
C GLY A 533 16.42 27.08 17.55
N LYS A 534 17.02 26.75 18.71
CA LYS A 534 18.35 27.23 19.14
C LYS A 534 19.54 26.47 18.53
N ARG A 535 19.34 25.34 17.85
CA ARG A 535 20.45 24.67 17.13
C ARG A 535 20.91 25.55 15.96
N ALA A 536 22.21 25.58 15.71
CA ALA A 536 22.79 26.24 14.53
C ALA A 536 22.17 25.67 13.23
N ALA A 537 21.94 26.53 12.25
CA ALA A 537 21.31 26.15 10.98
C ALA A 537 22.07 25.02 10.26
N HIS A 538 23.40 25.04 10.30
CA HIS A 538 24.26 23.96 9.80
C HIS A 538 23.92 22.59 10.43
N ASN A 539 23.69 22.53 11.75
CA ASN A 539 23.37 21.27 12.44
C ASN A 539 21.96 20.76 12.07
N ARG A 540 21.06 21.65 11.64
CA ARG A 540 19.74 21.26 11.09
C ARG A 540 19.86 20.80 9.64
N ALA A 541 20.76 21.40 8.85
CA ALA A 541 21.09 20.96 7.50
C ALA A 541 21.66 19.54 7.48
N GLN A 542 22.66 19.24 8.33
CA GLN A 542 23.26 17.89 8.43
C GLN A 542 22.22 16.80 8.67
N ILE A 543 21.29 16.99 9.61
CA ILE A 543 20.23 16.01 9.90
C ILE A 543 19.30 15.82 8.69
N VAL A 544 18.95 16.89 7.97
CA VAL A 544 18.11 16.77 6.76
C VAL A 544 18.87 16.12 5.59
N TYR A 545 20.19 16.29 5.50
CA TYR A 545 21.03 15.50 4.59
C TYR A 545 21.06 14.02 4.97
N TYR A 546 21.25 13.67 6.25
CA TYR A 546 21.17 12.28 6.69
C TYR A 546 19.80 11.66 6.43
N ILE A 547 18.70 12.43 6.50
CA ILE A 547 17.36 11.94 6.11
C ILE A 547 17.29 11.68 4.59
N ALA A 548 17.93 12.50 3.76
CA ALA A 548 18.01 12.28 2.31
C ALA A 548 18.82 11.01 1.97
N GLU A 549 19.99 10.84 2.57
CA GLU A 549 20.90 9.71 2.35
C GLU A 549 20.27 8.38 2.83
N ASN A 550 19.68 8.34 4.02
CA ASN A 550 19.00 7.15 4.53
C ASN A 550 17.70 6.82 3.76
N LEU A 551 17.04 7.82 3.16
CA LEU A 551 15.93 7.59 2.23
C LEU A 551 16.40 7.03 0.88
N GLU A 552 17.55 7.48 0.36
CA GLU A 552 18.16 6.93 -0.86
C GLU A 552 18.50 5.45 -0.70
N LEU A 553 19.06 5.05 0.45
CA LEU A 553 19.35 3.63 0.77
C LEU A 553 18.10 2.73 0.74
N ARG A 554 16.91 3.29 1.00
CA ARG A 554 15.61 2.57 0.96
C ARG A 554 14.73 2.95 -0.24
N HIS A 555 15.25 3.69 -1.21
CA HIS A 555 14.53 4.22 -2.36
C HIS A 555 13.63 3.20 -3.08
N ARG A 556 14.15 1.98 -3.36
CA ARG A 556 13.38 0.90 -4.02
C ARG A 556 12.20 0.40 -3.19
N GLU A 557 12.36 0.33 -1.87
CA GLU A 557 11.34 -0.15 -0.94
C GLU A 557 10.16 0.83 -0.87
N VAL A 558 10.47 2.11 -0.68
CA VAL A 558 9.47 3.18 -0.60
C VAL A 558 8.77 3.41 -1.95
N ALA A 559 9.50 3.35 -3.08
CA ALA A 559 8.91 3.44 -4.40
C ALA A 559 7.91 2.29 -4.69
N GLN A 560 8.22 1.06 -4.24
CA GLN A 560 7.29 -0.06 -4.33
C GLN A 560 6.07 0.15 -3.42
N ARG A 561 6.26 0.62 -2.17
CA ARG A 561 5.15 0.90 -1.24
C ARG A 561 4.15 1.91 -1.82
N ILE A 562 4.63 2.98 -2.44
CA ILE A 562 3.79 3.99 -3.10
C ILE A 562 3.03 3.37 -4.27
N ALA A 563 3.65 2.51 -5.08
CA ALA A 563 2.99 1.79 -6.16
C ALA A 563 1.90 0.83 -5.66
N ASP A 564 2.18 0.06 -4.61
CA ASP A 564 1.25 -0.90 -4.00
C ASP A 564 -0.03 -0.22 -3.49
N MET A 565 0.11 0.95 -2.85
CA MET A 565 -1.03 1.75 -2.37
C MET A 565 -1.76 2.46 -3.51
N THR A 566 -1.05 3.27 -4.29
CA THR A 566 -1.68 4.21 -5.24
C THR A 566 -2.09 3.59 -6.57
N GLY A 567 -1.59 2.39 -6.90
CA GLY A 567 -1.77 1.74 -8.20
C GLY A 567 -1.05 2.45 -9.36
N ARG A 568 -0.25 3.49 -9.08
CA ARG A 568 0.54 4.20 -10.10
C ARG A 568 1.70 3.32 -10.59
N GLN A 569 2.15 3.60 -11.81
CA GLN A 569 3.30 2.90 -12.40
C GLN A 569 4.54 3.07 -11.52
N TYR A 570 5.29 1.98 -11.32
CA TYR A 570 6.46 1.96 -10.45
C TYR A 570 7.49 3.04 -10.83
N GLU A 571 7.71 3.29 -12.12
CA GLU A 571 8.66 4.32 -12.59
C GLU A 571 8.19 5.76 -12.29
N ASP A 572 6.88 6.00 -12.10
CA ASP A 572 6.35 7.30 -11.66
C ASP A 572 6.33 7.44 -10.14
N CYS A 573 6.21 6.33 -9.40
CA CYS A 573 6.40 6.30 -7.95
C CYS A 573 7.88 6.52 -7.60
N LYS A 574 8.79 5.92 -8.37
CA LYS A 574 10.23 6.13 -8.29
C LYS A 574 10.61 7.61 -8.48
N LYS A 575 10.10 8.27 -9.53
CA LYS A 575 10.29 9.73 -9.73
C LYS A 575 9.83 10.58 -8.55
N GLU A 576 8.79 10.15 -7.82
CA GLU A 576 8.34 10.83 -6.61
C GLU A 576 9.35 10.70 -5.47
N VAL A 577 9.97 9.53 -5.29
CA VAL A 577 11.04 9.34 -4.29
C VAL A 577 12.32 10.08 -4.72
N ASP A 578 12.74 9.99 -5.99
CA ASP A 578 13.84 10.78 -6.58
C ASP A 578 13.67 12.28 -6.29
N LEU A 579 12.46 12.83 -6.49
CA LEU A 579 12.17 14.24 -6.25
C LEU A 579 12.05 14.58 -4.76
N SER A 580 11.60 13.64 -3.92
CA SER A 580 11.58 13.79 -2.46
C SER A 580 12.98 13.86 -1.87
N ILE A 581 13.91 13.01 -2.35
CA ILE A 581 15.32 13.05 -1.97
C ILE A 581 15.94 14.40 -2.37
N ARG A 582 15.69 14.86 -3.61
CA ARG A 582 16.13 16.20 -4.08
C ARG A 582 15.55 17.34 -3.24
N ARG A 583 14.30 17.23 -2.77
CA ARG A 583 13.64 18.21 -1.89
C ARG A 583 14.36 18.32 -0.54
N LEU A 584 14.76 17.19 0.05
CA LEU A 584 15.54 17.16 1.29
C LEU A 584 16.92 17.81 1.10
N PHE A 585 17.65 17.44 0.03
CA PHE A 585 18.93 18.09 -0.30
C PHE A 585 18.77 19.60 -0.55
N TYR A 586 17.69 20.05 -1.21
CA TYR A 586 17.40 21.47 -1.41
C TYR A 586 17.18 22.21 -0.08
N TRP A 587 16.29 21.72 0.79
CA TRP A 587 16.02 22.39 2.06
C TRP A 587 17.19 22.33 3.04
N GLY A 588 17.92 21.21 3.09
CA GLY A 588 19.19 21.12 3.82
C GLY A 588 20.18 22.18 3.33
N ALA A 589 20.31 22.36 2.01
CA ALA A 589 21.15 23.39 1.40
C ALA A 589 20.64 24.83 1.56
N TYR A 590 19.41 25.06 2.05
CA TYR A 590 18.83 26.39 2.24
C TYR A 590 18.68 26.80 3.72
N ALA A 591 18.92 25.86 4.65
CA ALA A 591 18.73 26.03 6.09
C ALA A 591 19.38 27.30 6.66
N ASP A 592 20.59 27.62 6.20
CA ASP A 592 21.43 28.75 6.62
C ASP A 592 21.38 29.97 5.67
N LYS A 593 20.70 29.87 4.52
CA LYS A 593 20.71 30.90 3.45
C LYS A 593 19.57 31.90 3.56
N PHE A 594 18.47 31.56 4.22
CA PHE A 594 17.39 32.52 4.50
C PHE A 594 17.74 33.39 5.73
N GLY A 595 18.59 34.39 5.49
CA GLY A 595 19.07 35.35 6.48
C GLY A 595 18.07 36.46 6.81
N GLY A 596 18.53 37.46 7.57
CA GLY A 596 17.80 38.71 7.84
C GLY A 596 18.22 39.85 6.91
N THR A 597 17.54 41.00 7.00
CA THR A 597 17.85 42.21 6.23
C THR A 597 18.01 43.42 7.14
N VAL A 598 19.03 44.25 6.91
CA VAL A 598 19.13 45.58 7.54
C VAL A 598 18.26 46.56 6.76
N GLN A 599 17.55 47.43 7.47
CA GLN A 599 16.72 48.50 6.92
C GLN A 599 17.15 49.85 7.51
N GLU A 600 17.37 50.81 6.62
CA GLU A 600 17.61 52.21 6.97
C GLU A 600 16.35 52.85 7.59
N THR A 601 16.54 53.76 8.53
CA THR A 601 15.44 54.46 9.21
C THR A 601 15.72 55.95 9.31
N THR A 602 14.67 56.77 9.17
CA THR A 602 14.74 58.23 9.38
C THR A 602 14.84 58.61 10.86
N LEU A 603 14.68 57.63 11.76
CA LEU A 603 14.94 57.74 13.20
C LEU A 603 16.34 57.19 13.51
N TYR A 604 16.95 57.73 14.57
CA TYR A 604 18.29 57.34 15.02
C TYR A 604 18.44 55.82 15.21
N GLY A 605 19.46 55.26 14.55
CA GLY A 605 19.76 53.83 14.57
C GLY A 605 19.51 53.16 13.22
N ALA A 606 19.36 51.83 13.25
CA ALA A 606 18.94 51.02 12.11
C ALA A 606 18.04 49.88 12.58
N THR A 607 17.18 49.37 11.70
CA THR A 607 16.32 48.21 11.99
C THR A 607 16.90 46.95 11.36
N VAL A 608 17.21 45.94 12.18
CA VAL A 608 17.60 44.62 11.70
C VAL A 608 16.38 43.70 11.74
N ARG A 609 15.85 43.38 10.56
CA ARG A 609 14.81 42.37 10.37
C ARG A 609 15.43 40.98 10.43
N ILE A 610 15.13 40.20 11.45
CA ILE A 610 15.52 38.79 11.55
C ILE A 610 14.31 37.85 11.38
N ASN A 611 14.58 36.63 10.89
CA ASN A 611 13.57 35.61 10.62
C ASN A 611 13.69 34.44 11.63
N GLU A 612 12.92 34.49 12.71
CA GLU A 612 12.88 33.46 13.78
C GLU A 612 11.93 32.29 13.39
N PRO A 613 12.02 31.10 14.01
CA PRO A 613 10.99 30.06 13.84
C PRO A 613 9.64 30.49 14.44
N VAL A 614 8.56 29.90 13.93
CA VAL A 614 7.18 30.11 14.42
C VAL A 614 6.92 29.32 15.70
N GLY A 615 7.36 28.05 15.78
CA GLY A 615 7.18 27.21 16.96
C GLY A 615 6.82 25.76 16.64
N VAL A 616 5.64 25.33 17.09
CA VAL A 616 4.97 24.07 16.75
C VAL A 616 4.04 24.31 15.57
N ILE A 617 4.25 23.58 14.48
CA ILE A 617 3.42 23.63 13.27
C ILE A 617 2.62 22.33 13.15
N GLY A 618 1.30 22.44 13.20
CA GLY A 618 0.39 21.39 12.79
C GLY A 618 0.31 21.32 11.27
N ILE A 619 0.46 20.13 10.67
CA ILE A 619 0.44 19.95 9.21
C ILE A 619 -0.53 18.82 8.85
N ALA A 620 -1.38 19.03 7.85
CA ALA A 620 -2.26 18.03 7.28
C ALA A 620 -2.00 17.90 5.77
N CYS A 621 -1.51 16.74 5.34
CA CYS A 621 -1.06 16.48 3.97
C CYS A 621 -2.22 16.15 3.00
N PRO A 622 -2.04 16.42 1.70
CA PRO A 622 -2.95 15.94 0.68
C PRO A 622 -2.71 14.44 0.40
N ASP A 623 -3.66 13.82 -0.30
CA ASP A 623 -3.54 12.45 -0.81
C ASP A 623 -2.77 12.34 -2.13
N GLN A 624 -2.44 13.49 -2.74
CA GLN A 624 -1.71 13.59 -3.99
C GLN A 624 -0.20 13.62 -3.69
N PHE A 625 0.56 12.72 -4.34
CA PHE A 625 2.00 12.54 -4.12
C PHE A 625 2.37 12.34 -2.63
N PRO A 626 1.94 11.23 -2.01
CA PRO A 626 1.89 11.06 -0.55
C PRO A 626 3.27 11.06 0.15
N LEU A 627 4.37 10.82 -0.56
CA LEU A 627 5.72 11.05 -0.01
C LEU A 627 6.19 12.48 -0.29
N LEU A 628 6.09 12.93 -1.54
CA LEU A 628 6.65 14.21 -1.95
C LEU A 628 5.95 15.40 -1.30
N ALA A 629 4.63 15.39 -1.15
CA ALA A 629 3.89 16.45 -0.46
C ALA A 629 4.25 16.47 1.04
N PHE A 630 4.32 15.30 1.69
CA PHE A 630 4.77 15.15 3.08
C PHE A 630 6.16 15.75 3.30
N VAL A 631 7.14 15.35 2.47
CA VAL A 631 8.53 15.85 2.50
C VAL A 631 8.60 17.35 2.17
N SER A 632 7.80 17.83 1.21
CA SER A 632 7.74 19.26 0.87
C SER A 632 7.25 20.12 2.02
N LEU A 633 6.43 19.57 2.92
CA LEU A 633 5.84 20.30 4.04
C LEU A 633 6.71 20.24 5.31
N PHE A 634 7.17 19.05 5.75
CA PHE A 634 7.93 18.99 7.00
C PHE A 634 9.35 19.56 6.86
N ALA A 635 10.02 19.37 5.72
CA ALA A 635 11.42 19.77 5.55
C ALA A 635 11.68 21.28 5.73
N PRO A 636 10.94 22.22 5.09
CA PRO A 636 11.15 23.66 5.28
C PRO A 636 10.88 24.11 6.72
N ALA A 637 9.83 23.58 7.35
CA ALA A 637 9.51 23.85 8.74
C ALA A 637 10.69 23.44 9.66
N VAL A 638 11.19 22.22 9.50
CA VAL A 638 12.28 21.66 10.31
C VAL A 638 13.61 22.40 10.10
N VAL A 639 14.03 22.72 8.86
CA VAL A 639 15.30 23.45 8.64
C VAL A 639 15.26 24.89 9.14
N ARG A 640 14.08 25.53 9.22
CA ARG A 640 13.91 26.84 9.85
C ARG A 640 13.86 26.80 11.37
N GLY A 641 13.87 25.63 11.99
CA GLY A 641 13.94 25.46 13.45
C GLY A 641 12.59 25.27 14.12
N ASN A 642 11.52 25.03 13.36
CA ASN A 642 10.22 24.65 13.89
C ASN A 642 10.18 23.16 14.25
N THR A 643 9.19 22.79 15.05
CA THR A 643 8.82 21.38 15.30
C THR A 643 7.46 21.10 14.70
N VAL A 644 7.22 19.85 14.32
CA VAL A 644 6.10 19.49 13.43
C VAL A 644 5.26 18.37 14.04
N VAL A 645 3.94 18.53 14.00
CA VAL A 645 2.96 17.46 14.19
C VAL A 645 2.22 17.28 12.86
N ILE A 646 2.53 16.21 12.13
CA ILE A 646 2.10 16.01 10.74
C ILE A 646 1.19 14.79 10.59
N VAL A 647 0.02 15.03 9.97
CA VAL A 647 -0.92 14.00 9.52
C VAL A 647 -0.62 13.73 8.05
N PRO A 648 -0.17 12.52 7.68
CA PRO A 648 0.13 12.17 6.28
C PRO A 648 -1.16 11.95 5.48
N SER A 649 -1.03 11.56 4.21
CA SER A 649 -2.16 11.12 3.38
C SER A 649 -3.01 10.06 4.10
N GLU A 650 -4.33 10.24 4.11
CA GLU A 650 -5.29 9.29 4.70
C GLU A 650 -5.44 8.02 3.84
N THR A 651 -5.28 8.15 2.52
CA THR A 651 -5.37 7.04 1.56
C THR A 651 -4.07 6.24 1.42
N ALA A 652 -2.92 6.90 1.50
CA ALA A 652 -1.60 6.32 1.28
C ALA A 652 -0.58 6.60 2.43
N PRO A 653 -0.91 6.35 3.71
CA PRO A 653 -0.05 6.72 4.85
C PRO A 653 1.26 5.93 4.95
N LEU A 654 1.38 4.77 4.31
CA LEU A 654 2.53 3.88 4.54
C LEU A 654 3.87 4.47 4.05
N SER A 655 3.84 5.41 3.10
CA SER A 655 5.05 6.13 2.66
C SER A 655 5.60 7.06 3.73
N ALA A 656 4.77 7.54 4.65
CA ALA A 656 5.20 8.33 5.81
C ALA A 656 5.60 7.44 6.99
N THR A 657 4.99 6.26 7.17
CA THR A 657 5.41 5.31 8.21
C THR A 657 6.75 4.66 7.89
N ASP A 658 7.04 4.39 6.61
CA ASP A 658 8.34 3.85 6.20
C ASP A 658 9.49 4.84 6.51
N LEU A 659 9.22 6.14 6.68
CA LEU A 659 10.21 7.14 7.12
C LEU A 659 10.57 7.08 8.61
N TYR A 660 9.86 6.33 9.46
CA TYR A 660 10.16 6.33 10.91
C TYR A 660 11.57 5.82 11.19
N GLN A 661 11.93 4.68 10.59
CA GLN A 661 13.30 4.16 10.65
C GLN A 661 14.31 5.14 10.05
N VAL A 662 13.94 5.89 8.99
CA VAL A 662 14.82 6.91 8.39
C VAL A 662 15.14 7.99 9.42
N PHE A 663 14.13 8.52 10.11
CA PHE A 663 14.31 9.50 11.19
C PHE A 663 15.16 8.94 12.35
N ASP A 664 14.90 7.70 12.78
CA ASP A 664 15.68 7.00 13.80
C ASP A 664 17.17 6.87 13.40
N THR A 665 17.46 6.58 12.11
CA THR A 665 18.84 6.44 11.59
C THR A 665 19.54 7.76 11.23
N SER A 666 18.85 8.90 11.31
CA SER A 666 19.37 10.23 10.91
C SER A 666 19.57 11.18 12.09
N ASP A 667 19.64 10.66 13.32
CA ASP A 667 19.82 11.42 14.57
C ASP A 667 18.81 12.57 14.77
N LEU A 668 17.58 12.41 14.27
CA LEU A 668 16.51 13.40 14.41
C LEU A 668 16.06 13.48 15.89
N PRO A 669 16.19 14.63 16.58
CA PRO A 669 15.84 14.70 17.99
C PRO A 669 14.35 14.44 18.23
N GLY A 670 14.06 13.65 19.28
CA GLY A 670 12.69 13.30 19.64
C GLY A 670 11.79 14.51 19.85
N GLY A 671 10.66 14.53 19.14
CA GLY A 671 9.70 15.65 19.14
C GLY A 671 9.85 16.63 17.98
N VAL A 672 10.94 16.62 17.20
CA VAL A 672 11.11 17.55 16.07
C VAL A 672 10.14 17.26 14.92
N VAL A 673 9.91 15.99 14.62
CA VAL A 673 8.82 15.53 13.74
C VAL A 673 8.02 14.47 14.49
N ASN A 674 6.70 14.62 14.50
CA ASN A 674 5.75 13.67 15.07
C ASN A 674 4.71 13.35 14.01
N VAL A 675 4.48 12.07 13.71
CA VAL A 675 3.61 11.62 12.62
C VAL A 675 2.45 10.82 13.20
N ILE A 676 1.23 11.29 12.96
CA ILE A 676 -0.02 10.69 13.44
C ILE A 676 -0.86 10.27 12.25
N THR A 677 -1.13 8.98 12.12
CA THR A 677 -1.98 8.40 11.07
C THR A 677 -3.44 8.34 11.52
N GLY A 678 -4.37 8.45 10.58
CA GLY A 678 -5.81 8.40 10.83
C GLY A 678 -6.54 9.28 9.82
N SER A 679 -7.82 9.58 10.09
CA SER A 679 -8.59 10.46 9.22
C SER A 679 -8.12 11.91 9.28
N ARG A 680 -7.77 12.50 8.12
CA ARG A 680 -7.12 13.81 8.04
C ARG A 680 -7.99 14.89 8.65
N ASP A 681 -9.22 15.01 8.19
CA ASP A 681 -10.12 16.11 8.55
C ASP A 681 -10.56 15.97 10.03
N HIS A 682 -10.61 14.74 10.57
CA HIS A 682 -10.85 14.46 11.99
C HIS A 682 -9.66 14.87 12.89
N LEU A 683 -8.43 14.52 12.52
CA LEU A 683 -7.22 14.87 13.27
C LEU A 683 -6.90 16.37 13.18
N THR A 684 -7.13 16.96 12.00
CA THR A 684 -7.01 18.39 11.70
C THR A 684 -7.82 19.22 12.69
N LYS A 685 -9.04 18.76 13.06
CA LYS A 685 -9.87 19.44 14.06
C LYS A 685 -9.11 19.72 15.35
N TYR A 686 -8.48 18.68 15.90
CA TYR A 686 -7.80 18.78 17.20
C TYR A 686 -6.50 19.58 17.15
N LEU A 687 -5.83 19.67 15.99
CA LEU A 687 -4.67 20.55 15.79
C LEU A 687 -5.09 22.03 15.65
N ALA A 688 -6.13 22.30 14.85
CA ALA A 688 -6.62 23.67 14.63
C ALA A 688 -7.27 24.27 15.88
N GLU A 689 -7.91 23.45 16.72
CA GLU A 689 -8.45 23.86 18.03
C GLU A 689 -7.38 23.97 19.14
N HIS A 690 -6.18 23.39 18.95
CA HIS A 690 -5.14 23.35 19.99
C HIS A 690 -4.61 24.75 20.33
N GLN A 691 -4.25 24.98 21.59
CA GLN A 691 -3.72 26.28 22.04
C GLN A 691 -2.20 26.35 21.88
N ASP A 692 -1.48 25.30 22.25
CA ASP A 692 -0.02 25.17 22.11
C ASP A 692 0.43 24.80 20.68
N VAL A 693 -0.21 25.39 19.67
CA VAL A 693 0.14 25.27 18.24
C VAL A 693 0.10 26.66 17.64
N GLU A 694 1.25 27.16 17.19
CA GLU A 694 1.43 28.53 16.70
C GLU A 694 1.07 28.68 15.20
N ALA A 695 1.11 27.59 14.42
CA ALA A 695 0.61 27.57 13.04
C ALA A 695 -0.05 26.24 12.63
N MET A 696 -1.03 26.32 11.71
CA MET A 696 -1.70 25.17 11.10
C MET A 696 -1.65 25.25 9.57
N TRP A 697 -1.08 24.24 8.92
CA TRP A 697 -0.96 24.12 7.47
C TRP A 697 -1.87 22.98 6.97
N TYR A 698 -2.85 23.27 6.12
CA TYR A 698 -3.86 22.29 5.71
C TYR A 698 -4.04 22.20 4.19
N PHE A 699 -3.82 21.00 3.65
CA PHE A 699 -3.93 20.70 2.22
C PHE A 699 -4.96 19.59 2.00
N GLY A 700 -6.21 19.98 1.77
CA GLY A 700 -7.33 19.04 1.70
C GLY A 700 -8.60 19.63 1.12
N SER A 701 -9.74 19.29 1.71
CA SER A 701 -11.10 19.72 1.34
C SER A 701 -11.33 21.23 1.52
N ALA A 702 -12.11 21.88 0.66
CA ALA A 702 -12.48 23.29 0.82
C ALA A 702 -13.23 23.57 2.14
N GLU A 703 -14.05 22.61 2.57
CA GLU A 703 -14.75 22.65 3.86
C GLU A 703 -13.77 22.59 5.04
N GLY A 704 -12.77 21.70 4.97
CA GLY A 704 -11.68 21.61 5.95
C GLY A 704 -10.82 22.86 5.99
N CYS A 705 -10.54 23.52 4.85
CA CYS A 705 -9.85 24.82 4.82
C CYS A 705 -10.63 25.86 5.65
N LYS A 706 -11.91 26.03 5.34
CA LYS A 706 -12.81 26.96 6.06
C LYS A 706 -12.91 26.62 7.55
N PHE A 707 -12.95 25.34 7.91
CA PHE A 707 -12.91 24.91 9.31
C PHE A 707 -11.59 25.32 9.98
N VAL A 708 -10.44 25.05 9.36
CA VAL A 708 -9.11 25.35 9.92
C VAL A 708 -8.95 26.84 10.19
N GLU A 709 -9.35 27.70 9.26
CA GLU A 709 -9.33 29.15 9.46
C GLU A 709 -10.24 29.57 10.62
N THR A 710 -11.48 29.07 10.65
CA THR A 710 -12.46 29.38 11.70
C THR A 710 -11.99 28.94 13.10
N ALA A 711 -11.39 27.75 13.21
CA ALA A 711 -10.86 27.23 14.47
C ALA A 711 -9.57 27.94 14.90
N SER A 712 -8.74 28.38 13.94
CA SER A 712 -7.49 29.11 14.21
C SER A 712 -7.73 30.46 14.89
N CYS A 713 -8.91 31.06 14.71
CA CYS A 713 -9.33 32.26 15.44
C CYS A 713 -9.30 32.11 16.97
N GLY A 714 -9.34 30.89 17.52
CA GLY A 714 -9.38 30.64 18.96
C GLY A 714 -8.14 31.10 19.74
N ASN A 715 -6.95 31.03 19.13
CA ASN A 715 -5.68 31.56 19.67
C ASN A 715 -4.95 32.50 18.68
N VAL A 716 -5.58 32.81 17.53
CA VAL A 716 -5.01 33.59 16.42
C VAL A 716 -3.72 32.95 15.85
N LYS A 717 -3.62 31.61 15.85
CA LYS A 717 -2.54 30.88 15.17
C LYS A 717 -2.53 31.18 13.66
N ARG A 718 -1.36 31.10 13.02
CA ARG A 718 -1.24 31.32 11.58
C ARG A 718 -1.79 30.13 10.79
N SER A 719 -2.83 30.35 9.98
CA SER A 719 -3.36 29.37 9.05
C SER A 719 -2.74 29.50 7.64
N TRP A 720 -2.40 28.39 7.00
CA TRP A 720 -2.08 28.30 5.58
C TRP A 720 -2.93 27.17 4.97
N VAL A 721 -3.76 27.50 3.98
CA VAL A 721 -4.75 26.56 3.42
C VAL A 721 -4.78 26.62 1.89
N ASN A 722 -5.09 25.50 1.24
CA ASN A 722 -5.20 25.42 -0.22
C ASN A 722 -6.58 25.78 -0.78
N TYR A 723 -7.56 26.13 0.05
CA TYR A 723 -8.97 26.39 -0.31
C TYR A 723 -9.64 25.28 -1.16
N GLY A 724 -9.20 24.02 -1.02
CA GLY A 724 -9.66 22.90 -1.85
C GLY A 724 -9.02 22.78 -3.23
N LEU A 725 -8.09 23.68 -3.60
CA LEU A 725 -7.42 23.67 -4.90
C LEU A 725 -6.24 22.69 -4.93
N SER A 726 -6.02 22.06 -6.09
CA SER A 726 -4.85 21.19 -6.32
C SER A 726 -3.56 22.02 -6.45
N ARG A 727 -2.52 21.64 -5.72
CA ARG A 727 -1.19 22.25 -5.77
C ARG A 727 -0.22 21.35 -6.54
N ASP A 728 0.62 21.93 -7.40
CA ASP A 728 1.64 21.18 -8.13
C ASP A 728 2.88 20.93 -7.25
N TRP A 729 2.95 19.74 -6.67
CA TRP A 729 4.10 19.30 -5.88
C TRP A 729 5.35 18.98 -6.72
N ILE A 730 5.22 18.80 -8.04
CA ILE A 730 6.37 18.56 -8.94
C ILE A 730 7.08 19.87 -9.27
N SER A 731 6.33 20.97 -9.46
CA SER A 731 6.87 22.31 -9.68
C SER A 731 7.86 22.72 -8.58
N MET A 732 8.92 23.44 -8.96
CA MET A 732 9.86 24.01 -7.99
C MET A 732 9.25 25.20 -7.24
N GLU A 733 8.44 26.01 -7.90
CA GLU A 733 7.81 27.19 -7.33
C GLU A 733 6.76 26.79 -6.27
N GLN A 734 5.81 25.92 -6.66
CA GLN A 734 4.77 25.45 -5.73
C GLN A 734 5.26 24.33 -4.79
N GLY A 735 6.29 23.58 -5.16
CA GLY A 735 6.83 22.49 -4.33
C GLY A 735 7.92 22.90 -3.33
N GLN A 736 8.69 23.96 -3.61
CA GLN A 736 9.83 24.37 -2.78
C GLN A 736 10.16 25.88 -2.82
N GLY A 737 9.22 26.74 -3.23
CA GLY A 737 9.42 28.19 -3.31
C GLY A 737 9.47 28.92 -1.95
N GLU A 738 9.64 30.24 -2.01
CA GLU A 738 9.79 31.10 -0.83
C GLU A 738 8.53 31.17 0.06
N GLU A 739 7.35 30.80 -0.47
CA GLU A 739 6.10 30.67 0.28
C GLU A 739 6.26 29.79 1.53
N PHE A 740 6.97 28.66 1.41
CA PHE A 740 7.25 27.77 2.55
C PHE A 740 8.11 28.46 3.63
N LEU A 741 9.04 29.33 3.24
CA LEU A 741 9.91 30.06 4.17
C LEU A 741 9.13 31.18 4.88
N TYR A 742 8.24 31.85 4.15
CA TYR A 742 7.30 32.81 4.73
C TYR A 742 6.39 32.16 5.77
N HIS A 743 5.79 31.00 5.48
CA HIS A 743 4.94 30.27 6.43
C HIS A 743 5.72 29.57 7.57
N ALA A 744 7.02 29.31 7.40
CA ALA A 744 7.88 28.67 8.39
C ALA A 744 8.74 29.64 9.24
N THR A 745 8.57 30.96 9.11
CA THR A 745 9.28 31.95 9.94
C THR A 745 8.41 33.11 10.40
N GLU A 746 8.74 33.65 11.58
CA GLU A 746 8.26 34.95 12.06
C GLU A 746 9.28 36.04 11.78
N VAL A 747 8.77 37.25 11.53
CA VAL A 747 9.59 38.44 11.26
C VAL A 747 9.71 39.29 12.53
N LYS A 748 10.93 39.52 12.99
CA LYS A 748 11.23 40.30 14.19
C LYS A 748 12.19 41.43 13.86
N ASN A 749 11.72 42.65 14.06
CA ASN A 749 12.47 43.87 13.78
C ASN A 749 13.18 44.34 15.06
N ILE A 750 14.50 44.15 15.12
CA ILE A 750 15.33 44.61 16.23
C ILE A 750 15.88 46.00 15.88
N TRP A 751 15.45 47.01 16.63
CA TRP A 751 15.97 48.37 16.53
C TRP A 751 17.29 48.45 17.29
N LEU A 752 18.36 48.87 16.62
CA LEU A 752 19.70 48.98 17.19
C LEU A 752 20.23 50.42 17.05
N PRO A 753 20.87 50.98 18.09
CA PRO A 753 21.70 52.17 17.94
C PRO A 753 22.79 51.91 16.90
N MET A 754 22.98 52.86 15.99
CA MET A 754 24.01 52.82 14.95
C MET A 754 24.72 54.18 14.95
N GLY A 755 26.04 54.18 14.81
CA GLY A 755 26.84 55.40 14.80
C GLY A 755 26.52 56.27 13.58
N GLU A 756 26.68 57.59 13.73
CA GLU A 756 26.42 58.56 12.67
C GLU A 756 27.41 58.38 11.51
N ILE A 757 26.94 57.85 10.37
CA ILE A 757 27.66 57.86 9.08
C ILE A 757 26.82 58.55 7.99
N PHE A 758 25.77 59.26 8.40
CA PHE A 758 25.01 60.20 7.55
C PHE A 758 25.04 61.58 8.19
N ALA A 759 26.08 62.35 7.87
CA ALA A 759 26.01 63.79 7.95
C ALA A 759 25.05 64.31 6.87
N ASN A 760 24.35 65.42 7.17
CA ASN A 760 23.31 66.02 6.31
C ASN A 760 23.83 66.41 4.91
#